data_AF-A0A812YLI4-F1
#
_entry.id   AF-A0A812YLI4-F1
#
_cell.length_a   1.000
_cell.length_b   1.000
_cell.length_c   1.000
_cell.angle_alpha   90.00
_cell.angle_beta   90.00
_cell.angle_gamma   90.00
#
_symmetry.space_group_name_H-M   'P 1'
#
loop_
_entity.id
_entity.type
_entity.pdbx_description
1 polymer ?
#
loop_
_entity_poly.entity_id
_entity_poly.type
_entity_poly.pdbx_seq_one_letter_code
_entity_poly.pdbx_strand_id
1 'polypeptide(L)'
;MPSRLAGLAASAVSAALAHSVGAQCPHHPHLDLCPANLNKEARRNKAKEIDVNRGARNSAWMALVLPFMAARPSFSTGLAVMAVAVMAADARGHGSSSMSCGHIRTFYQSQDCCSEGEEPLSLDFSTSEGSSFGSSVCGATSPVGVCHCARAMQLLSQVPGVQFPAEFCGHMAHVKPVGFHDQPICEASDAGTNVEFLVDGRAGNTNFPHGNIKVLATAGEVDPLTGSMLTGVPDGLGAYLKDADTVRLIYQSEAYGQLVSSNPESYPWTVNSNTASFTGSHIHFIDYDRSMLATFMDDGAPAKAQSMVKGAGNAVTTAYNLRRELVGPRNRAWDGLQATRSNVHESNVDVHGNYIVGSTAKAPSKADWLMQSLCSAHLEVRHQWGNGKGVEDDLFITNEEWIIYPESSLPIGLPVHVLNLATGELWATAAFTLGGHEKVVEVNSGHQGYVAFVPSGYNGAFGISRGAVLDARNSLYSRTDGNPYVWPQDIVPTKLYIGKKNTDKEGNADSIDFLARNGFEHGALYGFAVDCTVTASRDAWHKTASAGDTVRGAFYKLRWQAQRGVVRGFEHDGSWEFQDAPRGAPAGWCFWNSNGKDRRGAKTEHVSPDPRGGQRVLQGSTAGYFGIYDFSSLPSLLSSTFPDSIPATYTVYQPESDVRNLIELGGAGIRADGNNQKMMRDSSRDKSTFEDVDGMEWIAAADGQDYFIIHEDGGNWYGERKFLAKVGIPMKYYFVAQSGGRANTRELAGVSSVAGVHGGAGSHEFSGAFDLSGLLRKDASGNFALPVKDVTGKKRELEAATPINEKTIAVNLQAHTNRAGFAVTFGSDRVSQDLLFRLSVSIDGSQWASKGSAGYGALCVTFAQLPPLSIGAWLLEAGVFETAIGKVSCRMSVAVPSAVRFTTCEASPEQQNAPLASFGPCGDSEHIGAARSSWRMPRSGGRDGFDFSFLTNRDDSQGFIAEEDRVNCPFYFKIGACRNGDRCNRAHSKPTSGSTILIPHLYPCIPEAMAVANDDEWDDETYARQQEHLEHFYEEVFLELAKFGEIEDMVVLDNVSEHMLGHVYCKYFNDDDAAKAQQQMSNRFYGSRLVQAEFSPVADFREARCRAFHETRCARGGMCNFMHIKHIPKAVKRSIVRQMYEAHPDYAGAKAALAGQPAKKKRKVSSNTKRTMEERKGMIAEWNKERIAEMQGGTLR
;
A
#
# COMPACT_ATOMS: atom_id res chain seq x y z
N MET A 1 27.42 -21.13 -56.11
CA MET A 1 27.53 -22.21 -57.12
C MET A 1 28.62 -23.18 -56.66
N PRO A 2 28.57 -24.48 -57.03
CA PRO A 2 27.39 -25.35 -56.98
C PRO A 2 27.75 -26.79 -56.51
N SER A 3 26.76 -27.71 -56.58
CA SER A 3 26.94 -29.17 -56.83
C SER A 3 27.47 -30.06 -55.68
N ARG A 4 27.13 -31.37 -55.59
CA ARG A 4 26.10 -32.22 -56.26
C ARG A 4 25.96 -33.56 -55.48
N LEU A 5 24.80 -34.23 -55.64
CA LEU A 5 24.52 -35.69 -55.82
C LEU A 5 25.46 -36.77 -55.22
N ALA A 6 25.03 -38.01 -54.89
CA ALA A 6 23.74 -38.67 -54.63
C ALA A 6 23.99 -40.17 -54.29
N GLY A 7 22.97 -40.93 -53.88
CA GLY A 7 23.04 -42.40 -53.63
C GLY A 7 23.38 -42.72 -52.17
N LEU A 8 22.47 -43.14 -51.28
CA LEU A 8 21.11 -43.71 -51.39
C LEU A 8 21.07 -45.21 -51.78
N ALA A 9 20.38 -45.99 -50.93
CA ALA A 9 19.94 -47.39 -51.04
C ALA A 9 20.99 -48.52 -50.84
N ALA A 10 20.68 -49.61 -50.13
CA ALA A 10 19.56 -49.89 -49.20
C ALA A 10 19.80 -51.18 -48.37
N SER A 11 19.02 -51.35 -47.29
CA SER A 11 18.70 -52.64 -46.60
C SER A 11 19.84 -53.31 -45.81
N ALA A 12 19.69 -53.78 -44.56
CA ALA A 12 18.64 -53.71 -43.51
C ALA A 12 19.22 -54.38 -42.23
N VAL A 13 18.70 -54.30 -40.98
CA VAL A 13 17.76 -53.47 -40.19
C VAL A 13 18.03 -53.91 -38.71
N SER A 14 17.89 -53.12 -37.64
CA SER A 14 17.26 -51.80 -37.43
C SER A 14 18.26 -50.74 -36.99
N ALA A 15 17.97 -49.48 -37.33
CA ALA A 15 18.64 -48.28 -36.80
C ALA A 15 17.63 -47.45 -35.97
N ALA A 16 17.99 -46.41 -35.21
CA ALA A 16 19.31 -45.81 -34.97
C ALA A 16 19.37 -45.23 -33.54
N LEU A 17 20.49 -45.39 -32.81
CA LEU A 17 20.76 -44.65 -31.57
C LEU A 17 22.23 -44.77 -31.06
N ALA A 18 23.23 -44.71 -31.96
CA ALA A 18 24.64 -44.69 -31.56
C ALA A 18 25.54 -43.93 -32.56
N HIS A 19 26.34 -42.99 -32.01
CA HIS A 19 27.47 -42.23 -32.58
C HIS A 19 27.22 -40.91 -33.34
N SER A 20 27.43 -39.81 -32.62
CA SER A 20 27.98 -38.55 -33.16
C SER A 20 28.76 -37.78 -32.08
N VAL A 21 29.90 -38.30 -31.64
CA VAL A 21 30.85 -37.60 -30.75
C VAL A 21 32.24 -37.66 -31.36
N GLY A 22 32.80 -36.49 -31.73
CA GLY A 22 34.22 -36.33 -32.07
C GLY A 22 34.54 -35.86 -33.49
N ALA A 23 34.35 -34.57 -33.78
CA ALA A 23 35.16 -33.83 -34.77
C ALA A 23 35.09 -32.29 -34.56
N GLN A 24 36.13 -31.74 -33.91
CA GLN A 24 36.88 -30.50 -34.27
C GLN A 24 36.07 -29.22 -34.63
N CYS A 25 36.00 -28.19 -33.75
CA CYS A 25 37.01 -27.11 -33.54
C CYS A 25 36.90 -25.93 -34.55
N PRO A 26 37.52 -24.73 -34.33
CA PRO A 26 38.26 -24.20 -33.15
C PRO A 26 37.84 -22.76 -32.69
N HIS A 27 38.60 -22.17 -31.74
CA HIS A 27 38.71 -20.74 -31.39
C HIS A 27 37.57 -20.00 -30.64
N HIS A 28 37.63 -20.01 -29.30
CA HIS A 28 37.84 -18.77 -28.52
C HIS A 28 38.42 -19.09 -27.11
N PRO A 29 39.30 -18.24 -26.52
CA PRO A 29 39.88 -18.47 -25.19
C PRO A 29 38.96 -18.05 -24.02
N HIS A 30 39.41 -18.36 -22.79
CA HIS A 30 38.82 -18.03 -21.47
C HIS A 30 37.92 -19.08 -20.78
N LEU A 31 38.32 -20.35 -20.79
CA LEU A 31 38.11 -21.25 -19.65
C LEU A 31 39.42 -21.99 -19.34
N ASP A 32 39.99 -21.75 -18.16
CA ASP A 32 41.24 -22.38 -17.72
C ASP A 32 41.11 -22.81 -16.25
N LEU A 33 40.65 -24.06 -16.05
CA LEU A 33 40.53 -24.72 -14.75
C LEU A 33 40.86 -26.21 -14.88
N CYS A 34 42.15 -26.54 -14.77
CA CYS A 34 42.64 -27.90 -14.55
C CYS A 34 43.69 -27.91 -13.42
N PRO A 35 43.54 -28.75 -12.38
CA PRO A 35 44.46 -28.75 -11.25
C PRO A 35 45.67 -29.69 -11.45
N ALA A 36 46.87 -29.15 -11.23
CA ALA A 36 48.16 -29.86 -11.08
C ALA A 36 48.75 -30.50 -12.37
N ASN A 37 50.07 -30.69 -12.54
CA ASN A 37 51.19 -30.49 -11.59
C ASN A 37 52.58 -30.33 -12.28
N LEU A 38 53.54 -29.72 -11.55
CA LEU A 38 55.02 -29.89 -11.64
C LEU A 38 55.79 -29.65 -12.97
N ASN A 39 56.70 -28.66 -12.98
CA ASN A 39 58.12 -28.95 -12.65
C ASN A 39 58.99 -27.71 -12.34
N LYS A 40 59.72 -27.82 -11.21
CA LYS A 40 61.09 -27.37 -10.88
C LYS A 40 61.65 -25.97 -11.24
N GLU A 41 62.40 -25.47 -10.24
CA GLU A 41 63.33 -24.33 -10.22
C GLU A 41 62.68 -22.93 -10.30
N ALA A 42 62.95 -21.98 -9.39
CA ALA A 42 63.99 -21.90 -8.35
C ALA A 42 63.46 -21.85 -6.90
N ARG A 43 64.37 -21.99 -5.91
CA ARG A 43 64.07 -22.00 -4.46
C ARG A 43 64.39 -20.67 -3.78
N ARG A 44 63.52 -20.24 -2.84
CA ARG A 44 63.84 -19.82 -1.45
C ARG A 44 62.51 -19.72 -0.68
N ASN A 45 62.20 -20.70 0.18
CA ASN A 45 62.47 -20.72 1.63
C ASN A 45 61.67 -19.67 2.42
N LYS A 46 60.96 -19.95 3.53
CA LYS A 46 60.61 -21.17 4.30
C LYS A 46 59.58 -20.74 5.39
N ALA A 47 58.76 -21.54 6.09
CA ALA A 47 58.46 -22.98 6.16
C ALA A 47 56.99 -23.14 6.69
N LYS A 48 56.46 -24.19 7.37
CA LYS A 48 56.93 -25.51 7.87
C LYS A 48 55.69 -26.42 8.09
N GLU A 49 55.72 -27.70 7.63
CA GLU A 49 55.10 -28.92 8.24
C GLU A 49 53.55 -28.98 8.47
N ILE A 50 52.81 -30.10 8.61
CA ILE A 50 52.93 -31.60 8.51
C ILE A 50 51.47 -32.14 8.50
N ASP A 51 51.02 -33.29 7.99
CA ASP A 51 51.42 -34.26 6.93
C ASP A 51 50.18 -35.17 6.60
N VAL A 52 50.31 -36.26 5.83
CA VAL A 52 49.19 -37.01 5.21
C VAL A 52 49.04 -38.46 5.74
N ASN A 53 47.81 -39.03 5.74
CA ASN A 53 47.65 -40.49 5.66
C ASN A 53 46.34 -41.04 5.05
N ARG A 54 46.38 -42.35 4.77
CA ARG A 54 45.40 -43.25 4.07
C ARG A 54 44.09 -43.45 4.85
N GLY A 55 42.98 -43.97 4.30
CA GLY A 55 42.66 -44.34 2.91
C GLY A 55 41.66 -45.52 2.78
N ALA A 56 40.70 -45.42 1.85
CA ALA A 56 39.83 -46.45 1.25
C ALA A 56 38.97 -47.40 2.11
N ARG A 57 37.66 -47.50 1.77
CA ARG A 57 36.94 -48.81 1.66
C ARG A 57 35.63 -48.75 0.85
N ASN A 58 35.52 -49.70 -0.08
CA ASN A 58 34.34 -50.37 -0.63
C ASN A 58 33.20 -49.55 -1.29
N SER A 59 33.25 -49.52 -2.62
CA SER A 59 32.07 -49.41 -3.49
C SER A 59 31.35 -50.76 -3.63
N ALA A 60 30.02 -50.78 -3.51
CA ALA A 60 29.05 -51.67 -4.21
C ALA A 60 27.65 -51.62 -3.54
N TRP A 61 26.74 -50.74 -3.99
CA TRP A 61 25.27 -50.85 -3.80
C TRP A 61 24.45 -49.80 -4.61
N MET A 62 24.95 -49.36 -5.78
CA MET A 62 24.22 -48.46 -6.70
C MET A 62 24.11 -49.08 -8.10
N ALA A 63 23.33 -50.16 -8.20
CA ALA A 63 23.03 -50.85 -9.47
C ALA A 63 21.60 -51.41 -9.50
N LEU A 64 20.64 -50.70 -8.90
CA LEU A 64 19.20 -50.95 -8.93
C LEU A 64 18.47 -49.66 -8.50
N VAL A 65 17.21 -49.49 -8.93
CA VAL A 65 16.33 -48.31 -8.69
C VAL A 65 16.67 -47.03 -9.50
N LEU A 66 16.73 -47.18 -10.83
CA LEU A 66 15.75 -46.46 -11.67
C LEU A 66 14.64 -47.50 -11.96
N PRO A 67 13.32 -47.18 -11.87
CA PRO A 67 12.73 -45.88 -12.20
C PRO A 67 11.67 -45.37 -11.18
N PHE A 68 11.89 -44.23 -10.51
CA PHE A 68 10.82 -43.57 -9.72
C PHE A 68 10.95 -42.04 -9.54
N MET A 69 11.72 -41.35 -10.38
CA MET A 69 11.90 -39.88 -10.32
C MET A 69 11.41 -39.15 -11.59
N ALA A 70 10.22 -39.52 -12.06
CA ALA A 70 9.45 -38.77 -13.06
C ALA A 70 8.14 -38.27 -12.43
N ALA A 71 8.24 -37.37 -11.44
CA ALA A 71 7.09 -36.90 -10.65
C ALA A 71 7.29 -35.52 -10.03
N ARG A 72 7.14 -34.45 -10.84
CA ARG A 72 6.66 -33.07 -10.51
C ARG A 72 7.05 -32.08 -11.62
N PRO A 73 6.18 -31.79 -12.60
CA PRO A 73 6.33 -30.58 -13.41
C PRO A 73 6.06 -29.34 -12.54
N SER A 74 6.74 -28.24 -12.83
CA SER A 74 6.59 -26.97 -12.12
C SER A 74 5.60 -26.03 -12.84
N PHE A 75 5.11 -25.02 -12.13
CA PHE A 75 4.18 -24.00 -12.67
C PHE A 75 4.69 -23.35 -13.98
N SER A 76 6.02 -23.15 -14.09
CA SER A 76 6.70 -22.68 -15.30
C SER A 76 6.43 -23.53 -16.55
N THR A 77 6.27 -24.86 -16.41
CA THR A 77 6.04 -25.77 -17.54
C THR A 77 4.64 -25.59 -18.12
N GLY A 78 3.63 -25.31 -17.28
CA GLY A 78 2.27 -25.00 -17.75
C GLY A 78 2.17 -23.63 -18.42
N LEU A 79 2.88 -22.64 -17.87
CA LEU A 79 2.91 -21.28 -18.40
C LEU A 79 3.63 -21.19 -19.76
N ALA A 80 4.69 -21.99 -19.95
CA ALA A 80 5.38 -22.12 -21.24
C ALA A 80 4.46 -22.68 -22.35
N VAL A 81 3.61 -23.66 -22.03
CA VAL A 81 2.63 -24.21 -22.98
C VAL A 81 1.58 -23.17 -23.38
N MET A 82 1.17 -22.27 -22.46
CA MET A 82 0.27 -21.17 -22.81
C MET A 82 0.96 -20.08 -23.65
N ALA A 83 2.20 -19.71 -23.35
CA ALA A 83 2.96 -18.75 -24.17
C ALA A 83 3.11 -19.25 -25.63
N VAL A 84 3.40 -20.54 -25.81
CA VAL A 84 3.42 -21.21 -27.13
C VAL A 84 2.04 -21.16 -27.82
N ALA A 85 0.96 -21.42 -27.08
CA ALA A 85 -0.39 -21.39 -27.66
C ALA A 85 -0.86 -19.97 -28.06
N VAL A 86 -0.49 -18.93 -27.30
CA VAL A 86 -0.81 -17.54 -27.61
C VAL A 86 0.03 -17.02 -28.79
N MET A 87 1.34 -17.30 -28.83
CA MET A 87 2.20 -16.90 -29.95
C MET A 87 1.81 -17.57 -31.29
N ALA A 88 1.12 -18.71 -31.26
CA ALA A 88 0.55 -19.33 -32.46
C ALA A 88 -0.67 -18.58 -33.03
N ALA A 89 -1.32 -17.71 -32.26
CA ALA A 89 -2.56 -17.03 -32.65
C ALA A 89 -2.34 -15.66 -33.34
N ASP A 90 -1.17 -15.04 -33.14
CA ASP A 90 -0.83 -13.69 -33.62
C ASP A 90 -0.52 -13.65 -35.13
N ALA A 91 -0.19 -14.81 -35.72
CA ALA A 91 0.16 -14.96 -37.13
C ALA A 91 -1.06 -14.98 -38.09
N ARG A 92 -1.95 -13.98 -38.02
CA ARG A 92 -3.07 -13.81 -38.98
C ARG A 92 -2.67 -13.10 -40.28
N GLY A 93 -1.45 -13.35 -40.77
CA GLY A 93 -0.91 -12.76 -41.99
C GLY A 93 0.14 -13.67 -42.63
N HIS A 94 -0.21 -14.28 -43.77
CA HIS A 94 0.56 -15.28 -44.52
C HIS A 94 0.74 -16.64 -43.82
N GLY A 95 1.06 -17.67 -44.62
CA GLY A 95 0.80 -19.08 -44.29
C GLY A 95 2.00 -19.89 -43.78
N SER A 96 1.70 -21.12 -43.35
CA SER A 96 2.62 -22.16 -42.83
C SER A 96 3.50 -21.69 -41.66
N SER A 97 2.96 -21.81 -40.43
CA SER A 97 3.64 -21.45 -39.19
C SER A 97 4.43 -22.64 -38.60
N SER A 98 5.70 -22.38 -38.25
CA SER A 98 6.54 -23.27 -37.44
C SER A 98 7.34 -22.43 -36.45
N MET A 99 7.23 -22.71 -35.15
CA MET A 99 8.01 -22.01 -34.11
C MET A 99 9.43 -22.57 -34.00
N SER A 100 10.40 -21.70 -33.73
CA SER A 100 11.80 -22.03 -33.41
C SER A 100 12.16 -21.61 -31.98
N CYS A 101 13.23 -22.16 -31.38
CA CYS A 101 13.62 -21.81 -30.00
C CYS A 101 13.94 -20.32 -29.78
N GLY A 102 14.13 -19.52 -30.84
CA GLY A 102 14.40 -18.08 -30.73
C GLY A 102 13.37 -17.34 -29.87
N HIS A 103 12.08 -17.60 -30.10
CA HIS A 103 11.00 -16.95 -29.35
C HIS A 103 10.91 -17.41 -27.89
N ILE A 104 11.24 -18.69 -27.62
CA ILE A 104 11.24 -19.26 -26.26
C ILE A 104 12.41 -18.72 -25.43
N ARG A 105 13.59 -18.52 -26.05
CA ARG A 105 14.76 -17.89 -25.42
C ARG A 105 14.44 -16.45 -24.97
N THR A 106 13.76 -15.67 -25.80
CA THR A 106 13.36 -14.29 -25.47
C THR A 106 12.41 -14.21 -24.27
N PHE A 107 11.45 -15.14 -24.17
CA PHE A 107 10.41 -15.10 -23.13
C PHE A 107 10.89 -15.52 -21.72
N TYR A 108 11.90 -16.37 -21.63
CA TYR A 108 12.39 -16.91 -20.33
C TYR A 108 13.85 -16.61 -19.99
N GLN A 109 14.64 -16.06 -20.91
CA GLN A 109 16.08 -15.76 -20.74
C GLN A 109 16.94 -16.92 -20.19
N SER A 110 16.49 -18.16 -20.42
CA SER A 110 17.20 -19.40 -20.06
C SER A 110 18.02 -19.91 -21.24
N GLN A 111 19.30 -20.21 -21.03
CA GLN A 111 20.13 -20.88 -22.04
C GLN A 111 19.91 -22.41 -22.06
N ASP A 112 19.46 -23.00 -20.95
CA ASP A 112 19.43 -24.46 -20.74
C ASP A 112 18.32 -25.20 -21.50
N CYS A 113 17.44 -24.49 -22.22
CA CYS A 113 16.19 -25.05 -22.75
C CYS A 113 16.27 -25.70 -24.14
N CYS A 114 17.36 -25.49 -24.91
CA CYS A 114 17.46 -26.02 -26.29
C CYS A 114 18.87 -26.53 -26.60
N SER A 115 19.02 -27.84 -26.78
CA SER A 115 20.23 -28.49 -27.31
C SER A 115 20.27 -28.42 -28.84
N GLU A 116 21.46 -28.46 -29.45
CA GLU A 116 21.63 -28.25 -30.89
C GLU A 116 21.09 -29.42 -31.73
N GLY A 117 20.02 -29.15 -32.50
CA GLY A 117 19.39 -30.10 -33.43
C GLY A 117 17.86 -30.02 -33.39
N GLU A 118 17.27 -29.06 -34.10
CA GLU A 118 15.81 -28.89 -34.18
C GLU A 118 15.22 -29.64 -35.39
N GLU A 119 14.24 -30.52 -35.15
CA GLU A 119 13.11 -30.68 -36.08
C GLU A 119 11.93 -29.82 -35.58
N PRO A 120 11.12 -29.22 -36.48
CA PRO A 120 10.05 -28.31 -36.09
C PRO A 120 8.88 -29.05 -35.42
N LEU A 121 8.45 -28.56 -34.25
CA LEU A 121 7.27 -29.05 -33.55
C LEU A 121 5.97 -28.65 -34.28
N SER A 122 5.51 -29.50 -35.19
CA SER A 122 4.25 -29.33 -35.90
C SER A 122 3.04 -29.70 -35.03
N LEU A 123 2.52 -28.73 -34.28
CA LEU A 123 1.19 -28.83 -33.65
C LEU A 123 0.20 -27.98 -34.45
N ASP A 124 -0.66 -28.65 -35.22
CA ASP A 124 -1.70 -28.02 -36.03
C ASP A 124 -2.87 -27.60 -35.12
N PHE A 125 -3.09 -26.28 -35.03
CA PHE A 125 -4.17 -25.66 -34.25
C PHE A 125 -5.36 -25.21 -35.11
N SER A 126 -5.52 -25.77 -36.32
CA SER A 126 -6.59 -25.39 -37.25
C SER A 126 -8.00 -25.52 -36.66
N THR A 127 -8.84 -24.55 -36.98
CA THR A 127 -10.19 -24.39 -36.43
C THR A 127 -11.21 -25.23 -37.19
N SER A 128 -11.25 -26.54 -36.92
CA SER A 128 -12.34 -27.40 -37.38
C SER A 128 -13.60 -27.17 -36.52
N GLU A 129 -14.54 -26.38 -37.04
CA GLU A 129 -15.91 -26.31 -36.52
C GLU A 129 -16.56 -27.70 -36.58
N GLY A 130 -17.27 -28.11 -35.52
CA GLY A 130 -18.07 -29.35 -35.53
C GLY A 130 -17.92 -30.29 -34.33
N SER A 131 -16.94 -30.09 -33.43
CA SER A 131 -16.85 -30.91 -32.21
C SER A 131 -17.88 -30.46 -31.16
N SER A 132 -18.80 -31.35 -30.81
CA SER A 132 -19.99 -31.07 -29.97
C SER A 132 -19.69 -30.88 -28.46
N PHE A 133 -18.51 -30.38 -28.12
CA PHE A 133 -18.01 -30.22 -26.75
C PHE A 133 -17.43 -28.82 -26.47
N GLY A 134 -17.27 -27.95 -27.48
CA GLY A 134 -16.63 -26.64 -27.30
C GLY A 134 -17.49 -25.54 -26.64
N SER A 135 -18.82 -25.73 -26.56
CA SER A 135 -19.78 -24.64 -26.29
C SER A 135 -20.15 -24.39 -24.82
N SER A 136 -19.71 -25.25 -23.88
CA SER A 136 -20.15 -25.19 -22.48
C SER A 136 -19.17 -24.50 -21.52
N VAL A 137 -17.97 -24.13 -21.97
CA VAL A 137 -16.91 -23.54 -21.12
C VAL A 137 -16.34 -22.23 -21.70
N CYS A 138 -16.37 -22.05 -23.03
CA CYS A 138 -15.83 -20.87 -23.71
C CYS A 138 -16.91 -20.19 -24.55
N GLY A 139 -17.18 -18.92 -24.24
CA GLY A 139 -17.93 -18.01 -25.11
C GLY A 139 -16.98 -17.15 -25.95
N ALA A 140 -17.53 -16.40 -26.90
CA ALA A 140 -16.75 -15.47 -27.74
C ALA A 140 -16.09 -14.30 -26.96
N THR A 141 -16.36 -14.18 -25.66
CA THR A 141 -15.84 -13.16 -24.74
C THR A 141 -14.84 -13.71 -23.70
N SER A 142 -14.51 -15.00 -23.75
CA SER A 142 -13.52 -15.62 -22.86
C SER A 142 -12.09 -15.24 -23.30
N PRO A 143 -11.19 -14.80 -22.38
CA PRO A 143 -9.80 -14.49 -22.74
C PRO A 143 -9.09 -15.70 -23.35
N VAL A 144 -8.28 -15.49 -24.40
CA VAL A 144 -7.70 -16.56 -25.24
C VAL A 144 -6.98 -17.61 -24.38
N GLY A 145 -6.11 -17.17 -23.45
CA GLY A 145 -5.39 -18.04 -22.52
C GLY A 145 -6.29 -18.89 -21.60
N VAL A 146 -7.47 -18.39 -21.19
CA VAL A 146 -8.39 -19.16 -20.33
C VAL A 146 -8.95 -20.36 -21.08
N CYS A 147 -9.31 -20.20 -22.36
CA CYS A 147 -9.76 -21.31 -23.21
C CYS A 147 -8.65 -22.32 -23.51
N HIS A 148 -7.38 -21.91 -23.48
CA HIS A 148 -6.26 -22.85 -23.53
C HIS A 148 -6.10 -23.68 -22.24
N CYS A 149 -6.63 -23.29 -21.06
CA CYS A 149 -6.48 -24.07 -19.82
C CYS A 149 -7.19 -25.43 -19.92
N ALA A 150 -8.48 -25.41 -20.27
CA ALA A 150 -9.27 -26.63 -20.45
C ALA A 150 -8.73 -27.50 -21.61
N ARG A 151 -8.36 -26.87 -22.74
CA ARG A 151 -7.86 -27.56 -23.94
C ARG A 151 -6.47 -28.16 -23.72
N ALA A 152 -5.59 -27.49 -22.97
CA ALA A 152 -4.29 -28.02 -22.56
C ALA A 152 -4.42 -29.16 -21.53
N MET A 153 -5.33 -29.07 -20.55
CA MET A 153 -5.61 -30.20 -19.66
C MET A 153 -6.12 -31.42 -20.44
N GLN A 154 -6.97 -31.24 -21.46
CA GLN A 154 -7.49 -32.34 -22.28
C GLN A 154 -6.42 -32.98 -23.19
N LEU A 155 -5.43 -32.22 -23.64
CA LEU A 155 -4.29 -32.74 -24.41
C LEU A 155 -3.25 -33.42 -23.50
N LEU A 156 -2.89 -32.79 -22.37
CA LEU A 156 -1.84 -33.28 -21.48
C LEU A 156 -2.29 -34.47 -20.61
N SER A 157 -3.59 -34.62 -20.33
CA SER A 157 -4.14 -35.83 -19.70
C SER A 157 -4.08 -37.09 -20.57
N GLN A 158 -3.81 -36.94 -21.88
CA GLN A 158 -3.53 -38.05 -22.80
C GLN A 158 -2.04 -38.45 -22.83
N VAL A 159 -1.16 -37.71 -22.13
CA VAL A 159 0.29 -37.98 -22.07
C VAL A 159 0.63 -38.71 -20.75
N PRO A 160 0.98 -40.01 -20.78
CA PRO A 160 1.23 -40.77 -19.56
C PRO A 160 2.36 -40.16 -18.71
N GLY A 161 2.06 -39.90 -17.43
CA GLY A 161 3.02 -39.33 -16.46
C GLY A 161 3.00 -37.81 -16.35
N VAL A 162 2.31 -37.08 -17.21
CA VAL A 162 2.16 -35.61 -17.09
C VAL A 162 0.96 -35.27 -16.21
N GLN A 163 1.22 -34.80 -14.99
CA GLN A 163 0.19 -34.22 -14.12
C GLN A 163 0.17 -32.69 -14.28
N PHE A 164 -0.92 -32.15 -14.80
CA PHE A 164 -1.14 -30.70 -14.82
C PHE A 164 -1.36 -30.20 -13.37
N PRO A 165 -0.76 -29.07 -12.94
CA PRO A 165 -0.98 -28.55 -11.58
C PRO A 165 -2.45 -28.14 -11.40
N ALA A 166 -3.20 -28.83 -10.54
CA ALA A 166 -4.63 -28.56 -10.32
C ALA A 166 -4.89 -27.10 -9.87
N GLU A 167 -3.95 -26.53 -9.11
CA GLU A 167 -3.95 -25.13 -8.68
C GLU A 167 -3.90 -24.13 -9.86
N PHE A 168 -3.35 -24.51 -11.02
CA PHE A 168 -3.18 -23.59 -12.16
C PHE A 168 -4.51 -23.15 -12.78
N CYS A 169 -5.38 -24.09 -13.18
CA CYS A 169 -6.68 -23.70 -13.73
C CYS A 169 -7.64 -23.16 -12.64
N GLY A 170 -7.36 -23.41 -11.35
CA GLY A 170 -7.96 -22.68 -10.24
C GLY A 170 -7.62 -21.19 -10.31
N HIS A 171 -6.33 -20.83 -10.30
CA HIS A 171 -5.90 -19.43 -10.40
C HIS A 171 -6.34 -18.76 -11.72
N MET A 172 -6.29 -19.46 -12.86
CA MET A 172 -6.77 -18.92 -14.15
C MET A 172 -8.27 -18.60 -14.15
N ALA A 173 -9.09 -19.22 -13.29
CA ALA A 173 -10.51 -18.88 -13.18
C ALA A 173 -10.73 -17.46 -12.60
N HIS A 174 -9.75 -16.91 -11.89
CA HIS A 174 -9.79 -15.55 -11.36
C HIS A 174 -9.29 -14.47 -12.34
N VAL A 175 -8.58 -14.85 -13.42
CA VAL A 175 -8.15 -13.90 -14.46
C VAL A 175 -9.38 -13.44 -15.25
N LYS A 176 -9.68 -12.14 -15.21
CA LYS A 176 -10.83 -11.52 -15.88
C LYS A 176 -10.39 -10.51 -16.95
N PRO A 177 -11.18 -10.30 -18.01
CA PRO A 177 -10.95 -9.19 -18.93
C PRO A 177 -11.16 -7.83 -18.24
N VAL A 178 -10.51 -6.78 -18.73
CA VAL A 178 -10.69 -5.41 -18.20
C VAL A 178 -12.15 -4.96 -18.23
N GLY A 179 -12.60 -4.34 -17.14
CA GLY A 179 -13.97 -3.87 -16.93
C GLY A 179 -14.98 -4.97 -16.59
N PHE A 180 -14.52 -6.17 -16.21
CA PHE A 180 -15.40 -7.30 -15.86
C PHE A 180 -16.07 -7.12 -14.50
N HIS A 181 -15.39 -6.56 -13.51
CA HIS A 181 -15.97 -6.31 -12.20
C HIS A 181 -16.91 -5.10 -12.25
N ASP A 182 -18.07 -5.22 -11.60
CA ASP A 182 -19.10 -4.18 -11.49
C ASP A 182 -19.45 -3.80 -10.04
N GLN A 183 -18.83 -4.49 -9.07
CA GLN A 183 -19.03 -4.30 -7.64
C GLN A 183 -17.96 -3.35 -7.07
N PRO A 184 -18.32 -2.14 -6.59
CA PRO A 184 -17.35 -1.24 -5.98
C PRO A 184 -16.81 -1.79 -4.65
N ILE A 185 -15.55 -1.47 -4.34
CA ILE A 185 -14.94 -1.73 -3.02
C ILE A 185 -15.47 -0.75 -1.96
N CYS A 186 -15.67 0.52 -2.32
CA CYS A 186 -16.18 1.55 -1.42
C CYS A 186 -17.64 1.33 -1.00
N GLU A 187 -17.98 1.85 0.17
CA GLU A 187 -19.32 1.75 0.78
C GLU A 187 -19.95 3.12 1.03
N ALA A 188 -21.28 3.16 1.16
CA ALA A 188 -22.03 4.30 1.66
C ALA A 188 -22.03 4.35 3.20
N SER A 189 -22.09 3.20 3.87
CA SER A 189 -21.96 3.02 5.32
C SER A 189 -21.37 1.64 5.59
N ASP A 190 -20.77 1.45 6.77
CA ASP A 190 -20.28 0.16 7.23
C ASP A 190 -21.38 -0.91 7.26
N ALA A 191 -21.00 -2.16 6.94
CA ALA A 191 -21.89 -3.31 6.90
C ALA A 191 -22.56 -3.65 8.26
N GLY A 192 -21.90 -3.36 9.38
CA GLY A 192 -22.35 -3.71 10.72
C GLY A 192 -22.75 -5.18 10.85
N THR A 193 -23.92 -5.45 11.41
CA THR A 193 -24.47 -6.82 11.54
C THR A 193 -25.20 -7.33 10.31
N ASN A 194 -25.23 -6.60 9.17
CA ASN A 194 -25.92 -7.06 7.97
C ASN A 194 -25.08 -8.10 7.20
N VAL A 195 -25.40 -9.38 7.41
CA VAL A 195 -24.76 -10.52 6.74
C VAL A 195 -24.81 -10.48 5.21
N GLU A 196 -25.76 -9.76 4.59
CA GLU A 196 -25.81 -9.60 3.13
C GLU A 196 -24.64 -8.77 2.58
N PHE A 197 -24.13 -7.83 3.39
CA PHE A 197 -22.95 -7.01 3.08
C PHE A 197 -21.63 -7.66 3.55
N LEU A 198 -21.67 -8.84 4.17
CA LEU A 198 -20.50 -9.58 4.68
C LEU A 198 -20.19 -10.82 3.81
N VAL A 199 -20.31 -10.69 2.49
CA VAL A 199 -20.07 -11.75 1.50
C VAL A 199 -18.88 -11.39 0.61
N ASP A 200 -17.88 -12.26 0.56
CA ASP A 200 -16.71 -12.10 -0.32
C ASP A 200 -17.09 -12.23 -1.80
N GLY A 201 -16.47 -11.41 -2.65
CA GLY A 201 -16.86 -11.26 -4.05
C GLY A 201 -18.16 -10.48 -4.28
N ARG A 202 -18.60 -9.68 -3.30
CA ARG A 202 -19.75 -8.76 -3.41
C ARG A 202 -19.43 -7.41 -2.78
N ALA A 203 -20.03 -6.34 -3.30
CA ALA A 203 -19.95 -5.02 -2.69
C ALA A 203 -20.59 -5.01 -1.28
N GLY A 204 -20.23 -4.00 -0.49
CA GLY A 204 -20.91 -3.68 0.76
C GLY A 204 -22.19 -2.88 0.52
N ASN A 205 -22.49 -1.91 1.40
CA ASN A 205 -23.65 -1.04 1.20
C ASN A 205 -23.40 -0.02 0.08
N THR A 206 -23.99 -0.20 -1.11
CA THR A 206 -23.82 0.72 -2.25
C THR A 206 -24.88 1.83 -2.36
N ASN A 207 -25.65 2.09 -1.29
CA ASN A 207 -26.68 3.14 -1.28
C ASN A 207 -26.09 4.54 -1.07
N PHE A 208 -25.19 4.96 -1.96
CA PHE A 208 -24.52 6.25 -1.89
C PHE A 208 -25.56 7.41 -1.91
N PRO A 209 -25.41 8.42 -1.02
CA PRO A 209 -26.46 9.43 -0.79
C PRO A 209 -26.50 10.52 -1.85
N HIS A 210 -25.33 10.96 -2.35
CA HIS A 210 -25.15 12.20 -3.12
C HIS A 210 -24.75 11.97 -4.59
N GLY A 211 -24.88 10.74 -5.08
CA GLY A 211 -24.54 10.33 -6.45
C GLY A 211 -24.57 8.81 -6.60
N ASN A 212 -24.20 8.31 -7.78
CA ASN A 212 -24.01 6.88 -8.04
C ASN A 212 -22.56 6.62 -8.47
N ILE A 213 -22.03 5.44 -8.13
CA ILE A 213 -20.68 4.98 -8.48
C ILE A 213 -20.79 3.66 -9.26
N LYS A 214 -20.05 3.54 -10.37
CA LYS A 214 -19.80 2.26 -11.10
C LYS A 214 -18.29 1.98 -11.16
N VAL A 215 -17.92 0.73 -11.44
CA VAL A 215 -16.52 0.33 -11.69
C VAL A 215 -16.20 0.48 -13.19
N LEU A 216 -15.03 1.05 -13.50
CA LEU A 216 -14.46 1.12 -14.85
C LEU A 216 -13.51 -0.04 -15.12
N ALA A 217 -12.62 -0.32 -14.16
CA ALA A 217 -11.64 -1.40 -14.23
C ALA A 217 -11.21 -1.83 -12.82
N THR A 218 -10.54 -2.98 -12.72
CA THR A 218 -9.96 -3.51 -11.48
C THR A 218 -8.55 -4.01 -11.72
N ALA A 219 -7.59 -3.64 -10.86
CA ALA A 219 -6.21 -4.10 -10.98
C ALA A 219 -6.13 -5.64 -10.87
N GLY A 220 -5.33 -6.26 -11.72
CA GLY A 220 -5.27 -7.70 -11.97
C GLY A 220 -6.25 -8.21 -13.03
N GLU A 221 -7.13 -7.37 -13.58
CA GLU A 221 -7.77 -7.64 -14.87
C GLU A 221 -6.75 -7.54 -16.02
N VAL A 222 -7.05 -8.23 -17.13
CA VAL A 222 -6.11 -8.45 -18.24
C VAL A 222 -6.74 -8.09 -19.57
N ASP A 223 -6.00 -7.38 -20.42
CA ASP A 223 -6.40 -7.13 -21.80
C ASP A 223 -6.41 -8.45 -22.60
N PRO A 224 -7.55 -8.87 -23.20
CA PRO A 224 -7.69 -10.20 -23.78
C PRO A 224 -6.99 -10.38 -25.13
N LEU A 225 -6.45 -9.31 -25.72
CA LEU A 225 -5.74 -9.32 -27.02
C LEU A 225 -4.22 -9.37 -26.83
N THR A 226 -3.69 -8.51 -25.97
CA THR A 226 -2.25 -8.34 -25.69
C THR A 226 -1.75 -9.17 -24.51
N GLY A 227 -2.64 -9.59 -23.61
CA GLY A 227 -2.27 -10.22 -22.34
C GLY A 227 -1.74 -9.25 -21.27
N SER A 228 -1.81 -7.94 -21.51
CA SER A 228 -1.36 -6.91 -20.56
C SER A 228 -2.21 -6.94 -19.29
N MET A 229 -1.58 -7.04 -18.12
CA MET A 229 -2.25 -7.03 -16.82
C MET A 229 -2.21 -5.62 -16.22
N LEU A 230 -3.36 -5.14 -15.73
CA LEU A 230 -3.44 -3.96 -14.87
C LEU A 230 -2.81 -4.29 -13.50
N THR A 231 -2.04 -3.39 -12.90
CA THR A 231 -1.30 -3.67 -11.65
C THR A 231 -1.33 -2.50 -10.67
N GLY A 232 -0.83 -2.77 -9.46
CA GLY A 232 -0.66 -1.84 -8.37
C GLY A 232 -1.97 -1.33 -7.79
N VAL A 233 -1.86 -0.25 -7.04
CA VAL A 233 -2.98 0.57 -6.59
C VAL A 233 -3.02 1.82 -7.48
N PRO A 234 -4.15 2.18 -8.12
CA PRO A 234 -4.21 3.32 -9.02
C PRO A 234 -4.21 4.60 -8.21
N ASP A 235 -3.29 5.52 -8.49
CA ASP A 235 -3.04 6.69 -7.62
C ASP A 235 -2.86 7.99 -8.40
N GLY A 236 -3.74 8.29 -9.34
CA GLY A 236 -3.58 9.45 -10.22
C GLY A 236 -4.00 9.12 -11.63
N LEU A 237 -4.86 9.97 -12.20
CA LEU A 237 -5.56 9.65 -13.43
C LEU A 237 -5.81 10.87 -14.30
N GLY A 238 -5.98 10.61 -15.59
CA GLY A 238 -6.47 11.59 -16.56
C GLY A 238 -7.11 10.89 -17.75
N ALA A 239 -7.77 11.65 -18.62
CA ALA A 239 -8.30 11.11 -19.87
C ALA A 239 -8.24 12.09 -21.04
N TYR A 240 -8.00 11.56 -22.23
CA TYR A 240 -7.94 12.31 -23.49
C TYR A 240 -8.59 11.56 -24.66
N LEU A 241 -8.80 12.26 -25.77
CA LEU A 241 -9.29 11.67 -27.01
C LEU A 241 -8.12 11.08 -27.80
N LYS A 242 -8.03 9.76 -27.85
CA LYS A 242 -7.08 9.03 -28.72
C LYS A 242 -7.45 9.21 -30.20
N ASP A 243 -8.75 9.13 -30.46
CA ASP A 243 -9.41 9.36 -31.74
C ASP A 243 -10.85 9.88 -31.48
N ALA A 244 -11.66 10.01 -32.53
CA ALA A 244 -12.99 10.62 -32.41
C ALA A 244 -13.95 9.81 -31.53
N ASP A 245 -13.78 8.48 -31.52
CA ASP A 245 -14.69 7.51 -30.93
C ASP A 245 -14.08 6.84 -29.68
N THR A 246 -12.86 7.20 -29.28
CA THR A 246 -12.11 6.52 -28.22
C THR A 246 -11.57 7.50 -27.18
N VAL A 247 -12.10 7.39 -25.96
CA VAL A 247 -11.53 8.04 -24.77
C VAL A 247 -10.48 7.11 -24.20
N ARG A 248 -9.23 7.57 -24.12
CA ARG A 248 -8.19 6.88 -23.38
C ARG A 248 -8.17 7.40 -21.95
N LEU A 249 -8.53 6.54 -21.00
CA LEU A 249 -8.14 6.71 -19.61
C LEU A 249 -6.65 6.37 -19.49
N ILE A 250 -5.92 7.13 -18.69
CA ILE A 250 -4.55 6.85 -18.29
C ILE A 250 -4.44 7.04 -16.78
N TYR A 251 -3.75 6.13 -16.10
CA TYR A 251 -3.49 6.20 -14.66
C TYR A 251 -2.08 5.66 -14.36
N GLN A 252 -1.43 6.12 -13.30
CA GLN A 252 -0.24 5.42 -12.78
C GLN A 252 -0.63 4.55 -11.59
N SER A 253 0.08 3.44 -11.42
CA SER A 253 -0.10 2.57 -10.27
C SER A 253 1.04 2.72 -9.29
N GLU A 254 0.78 3.13 -8.05
CA GLU A 254 1.73 2.95 -6.97
C GLU A 254 1.92 1.44 -6.72
N ALA A 255 3.14 1.02 -6.39
CA ALA A 255 3.47 -0.39 -6.20
C ALA A 255 4.43 -0.64 -5.03
N TYR A 256 4.00 -1.51 -4.13
CA TYR A 256 4.68 -1.88 -2.88
C TYR A 256 5.45 -3.20 -3.00
N GLY A 257 5.41 -3.85 -4.16
CA GLY A 257 5.92 -5.22 -4.40
C GLY A 257 7.39 -5.44 -4.05
N GLN A 258 8.22 -4.40 -4.16
CA GLN A 258 9.65 -4.45 -3.86
C GLN A 258 10.05 -3.58 -2.68
N LEU A 259 9.29 -2.49 -2.42
CA LEU A 259 9.57 -1.53 -1.35
C LEU A 259 9.57 -2.20 0.04
N VAL A 260 8.83 -3.30 0.20
CA VAL A 260 8.85 -4.15 1.40
C VAL A 260 9.36 -5.55 1.06
N SER A 261 10.42 -6.00 1.74
CA SER A 261 11.12 -7.27 1.44
C SER A 261 10.30 -8.57 1.57
N SER A 262 9.11 -8.50 2.15
CA SER A 262 8.14 -9.60 2.22
C SER A 262 7.32 -9.81 0.94
N ASN A 263 7.22 -8.79 0.09
CA ASN A 263 6.21 -8.72 -0.96
C ASN A 263 6.63 -9.46 -2.25
N PRO A 264 5.67 -9.87 -3.10
CA PRO A 264 5.96 -10.42 -4.42
C PRO A 264 6.46 -9.30 -5.34
N GLU A 265 7.43 -9.62 -6.20
CA GLU A 265 7.88 -8.67 -7.22
C GLU A 265 6.80 -8.54 -8.31
N SER A 266 6.33 -7.31 -8.52
CA SER A 266 5.25 -6.95 -9.46
C SER A 266 5.51 -7.45 -10.89
N TYR A 267 4.46 -7.51 -11.69
CA TYR A 267 4.54 -7.86 -13.11
C TYR A 267 5.54 -6.91 -13.81
N PRO A 268 6.59 -7.43 -14.46
CA PRO A 268 7.60 -6.60 -15.11
C PRO A 268 7.09 -6.05 -16.45
N TRP A 269 7.60 -4.89 -16.84
CA TRP A 269 7.35 -4.26 -18.14
C TRP A 269 8.68 -3.93 -18.83
N THR A 270 8.69 -3.93 -20.16
CA THR A 270 9.91 -3.73 -20.97
C THR A 270 9.91 -2.36 -21.66
N VAL A 271 11.11 -1.83 -21.89
CA VAL A 271 11.33 -0.55 -22.57
C VAL A 271 12.41 -0.68 -23.63
N ASN A 272 12.57 0.36 -24.45
CA ASN A 272 13.72 0.57 -25.32
C ASN A 272 13.92 -0.60 -26.31
N SER A 273 12.82 -1.03 -26.94
CA SER A 273 12.78 -2.25 -27.79
C SER A 273 13.19 -3.54 -27.07
N ASN A 274 12.78 -3.68 -25.81
CA ASN A 274 13.07 -4.82 -24.91
C ASN A 274 14.54 -4.98 -24.49
N THR A 275 15.37 -3.94 -24.59
CA THR A 275 16.78 -3.99 -24.12
C THR A 275 16.93 -3.73 -22.62
N ALA A 276 15.89 -3.23 -21.95
CA ALA A 276 15.84 -3.03 -20.50
C ALA A 276 14.41 -3.24 -19.98
N SER A 277 14.28 -3.45 -18.68
CA SER A 277 13.00 -3.76 -18.04
C SER A 277 12.83 -3.12 -16.65
N PHE A 278 11.60 -2.75 -16.33
CA PHE A 278 11.19 -2.22 -15.03
C PHE A 278 10.23 -3.18 -14.32
N THR A 279 10.13 -3.02 -13.01
CA THR A 279 9.09 -3.57 -12.14
C THR A 279 8.79 -2.54 -11.05
N GLY A 280 7.91 -2.86 -10.11
CA GLY A 280 7.30 -1.88 -9.22
C GLY A 280 6.16 -1.20 -9.94
N SER A 281 6.19 0.14 -9.99
CA SER A 281 5.11 0.96 -10.52
C SER A 281 5.02 0.94 -12.05
N HIS A 282 3.84 1.29 -12.58
CA HIS A 282 3.50 1.31 -14.00
C HIS A 282 2.73 2.58 -14.33
N ILE A 283 2.67 2.93 -15.62
CA ILE A 283 1.65 3.85 -16.16
C ILE A 283 0.78 3.03 -17.11
N HIS A 284 -0.49 2.85 -16.78
CA HIS A 284 -1.47 2.04 -17.52
C HIS A 284 -2.39 2.92 -18.35
N PHE A 285 -2.84 2.43 -19.50
CA PHE A 285 -3.91 3.03 -20.29
C PHE A 285 -5.07 2.03 -20.46
N ILE A 286 -6.29 2.56 -20.57
CA ILE A 286 -7.48 1.82 -20.98
C ILE A 286 -8.25 2.65 -22.02
N ASP A 287 -8.43 2.09 -23.20
CA ASP A 287 -9.20 2.67 -24.29
C ASP A 287 -10.68 2.29 -24.15
N TYR A 288 -11.56 3.29 -24.04
CA TYR A 288 -13.01 3.11 -23.94
C TYR A 288 -13.73 3.69 -25.16
N ASP A 289 -14.83 3.05 -25.58
CA ASP A 289 -15.74 3.65 -26.55
C ASP A 289 -16.42 4.90 -25.98
N ARG A 290 -16.21 6.03 -26.66
CA ARG A 290 -16.70 7.35 -26.25
C ARG A 290 -18.23 7.43 -26.24
N SER A 291 -18.91 6.74 -27.16
CA SER A 291 -20.37 6.72 -27.23
C SER A 291 -20.97 5.92 -26.08
N MET A 292 -20.40 4.75 -25.78
CA MET A 292 -20.86 3.93 -24.66
C MET A 292 -20.51 4.55 -23.30
N LEU A 293 -19.31 5.10 -23.15
CA LEU A 293 -18.84 5.74 -21.90
C LEU A 293 -19.69 6.97 -21.54
N ALA A 294 -20.08 7.79 -22.53
CA ALA A 294 -20.96 8.95 -22.30
C ALA A 294 -22.30 8.55 -21.65
N THR A 295 -22.82 7.36 -21.99
CA THR A 295 -24.08 6.80 -21.46
C THR A 295 -23.88 5.78 -20.34
N PHE A 296 -22.65 5.48 -19.90
CA PHE A 296 -22.39 4.34 -19.00
C PHE A 296 -23.02 4.52 -17.61
N MET A 297 -23.25 5.76 -17.17
CA MET A 297 -23.91 6.09 -15.90
C MET A 297 -25.42 6.33 -16.03
N ASP A 298 -26.02 6.02 -17.19
CA ASP A 298 -27.45 6.20 -17.45
C ASP A 298 -28.27 4.98 -16.99
N ASP A 299 -29.57 5.16 -16.75
CA ASP A 299 -30.47 4.07 -16.38
C ASP A 299 -30.60 3.04 -17.51
N GLY A 300 -30.48 1.75 -17.15
CA GLY A 300 -30.48 0.64 -18.11
C GLY A 300 -29.15 0.42 -18.85
N ALA A 301 -28.15 1.29 -18.69
CA ALA A 301 -26.81 1.05 -19.21
C ALA A 301 -26.16 -0.18 -18.53
N PRO A 302 -25.24 -0.91 -19.20
CA PRO A 302 -24.60 -2.10 -18.66
C PRO A 302 -24.00 -1.90 -17.25
N ALA A 303 -24.04 -2.95 -16.42
CA ALA A 303 -23.36 -2.95 -15.13
C ALA A 303 -21.83 -2.98 -15.27
N LYS A 304 -21.33 -3.74 -16.27
CA LYS A 304 -19.92 -4.00 -16.52
C LYS A 304 -19.35 -3.09 -17.61
N ALA A 305 -18.21 -2.48 -17.34
CA ALA A 305 -17.48 -1.66 -18.31
C ALA A 305 -16.87 -2.47 -19.48
N GLN A 306 -16.69 -3.80 -19.33
CA GLN A 306 -16.06 -4.68 -20.33
C GLN A 306 -16.58 -4.46 -21.76
N SER A 307 -17.89 -4.21 -21.92
CA SER A 307 -18.50 -4.02 -23.24
C SER A 307 -18.06 -2.76 -23.99
N MET A 308 -17.52 -1.75 -23.29
CA MET A 308 -16.98 -0.53 -23.88
C MET A 308 -15.44 -0.50 -23.97
N VAL A 309 -14.73 -1.52 -23.47
CA VAL A 309 -13.27 -1.57 -23.54
C VAL A 309 -12.81 -1.94 -24.96
N LYS A 310 -12.01 -1.07 -25.58
CA LYS A 310 -11.36 -1.25 -26.88
C LYS A 310 -9.94 -1.84 -26.76
N GLY A 311 -9.31 -1.71 -25.59
CA GLY A 311 -8.04 -2.37 -25.24
C GLY A 311 -7.33 -1.69 -24.07
N ALA A 312 -6.36 -2.36 -23.44
CA ALA A 312 -5.56 -1.82 -22.34
C ALA A 312 -4.08 -2.26 -22.40
N GLY A 313 -3.20 -1.55 -21.69
CA GLY A 313 -1.78 -1.89 -21.58
C GLY A 313 -0.95 -0.87 -20.81
N ASN A 314 0.37 -1.04 -20.78
CA ASN A 314 1.29 -0.02 -20.26
C ASN A 314 1.52 1.07 -21.34
N ALA A 315 1.54 2.33 -20.93
CA ALA A 315 1.66 3.49 -21.81
C ALA A 315 3.11 3.86 -22.18
N VAL A 316 4.10 3.29 -21.50
CA VAL A 316 5.53 3.56 -21.72
C VAL A 316 6.14 2.50 -22.63
N THR A 317 6.80 2.94 -23.70
CA THR A 317 7.57 2.09 -24.63
C THR A 317 9.07 2.34 -24.53
N THR A 318 9.45 3.55 -24.11
CA THR A 318 10.81 4.07 -24.16
C THR A 318 11.08 4.87 -22.88
N ALA A 319 12.26 4.73 -22.28
CA ALA A 319 12.62 5.39 -21.03
C ALA A 319 13.99 6.06 -21.11
N TYR A 320 14.04 7.35 -20.76
CA TYR A 320 15.21 8.21 -20.74
C TYR A 320 15.57 8.64 -19.31
N ASN A 321 16.84 8.51 -18.97
CA ASN A 321 17.40 8.87 -17.66
C ASN A 321 17.67 10.40 -17.53
N LEU A 322 18.11 10.87 -16.36
CA LEU A 322 18.42 12.30 -16.13
C LEU A 322 19.56 12.84 -17.01
N ARG A 323 20.39 11.95 -17.58
CA ARG A 323 21.44 12.27 -18.57
C ARG A 323 20.90 12.39 -20.01
N ARG A 324 19.62 12.06 -20.24
CA ARG A 324 18.93 11.95 -21.54
C ARG A 324 19.40 10.78 -22.40
N GLU A 325 19.84 9.71 -21.74
CA GLU A 325 20.28 8.46 -22.34
C GLU A 325 19.18 7.41 -22.19
N LEU A 326 19.00 6.52 -23.18
CA LEU A 326 18.07 5.40 -23.09
C LEU A 326 18.49 4.44 -21.98
N VAL A 327 17.64 4.23 -20.97
CA VAL A 327 17.92 3.33 -19.83
C VAL A 327 18.32 1.93 -20.34
N GLY A 328 19.48 1.45 -19.92
CA GLY A 328 20.04 0.13 -20.27
C GLY A 328 19.82 -0.91 -19.16
N PRO A 329 20.18 -2.19 -19.39
CA PRO A 329 19.98 -3.26 -18.40
C PRO A 329 20.97 -3.14 -17.23
N ARG A 330 20.54 -3.50 -16.01
CA ARG A 330 21.33 -3.40 -14.77
C ARG A 330 22.40 -4.50 -14.70
N ASN A 331 23.56 -4.20 -14.11
CA ASN A 331 24.60 -5.20 -13.85
C ASN A 331 24.25 -6.13 -12.66
N ARG A 332 23.36 -7.11 -12.89
CA ARG A 332 22.84 -8.03 -11.86
C ARG A 332 23.88 -8.98 -11.24
N ALA A 333 25.13 -8.99 -11.72
CA ALA A 333 26.15 -9.96 -11.28
C ALA A 333 26.76 -9.63 -9.91
N TRP A 334 26.75 -8.35 -9.51
CA TRP A 334 27.43 -7.82 -8.33
C TRP A 334 26.67 -6.66 -7.69
N ASP A 335 25.38 -6.87 -7.39
CA ASP A 335 24.51 -5.90 -6.72
C ASP A 335 25.19 -5.27 -5.49
N GLY A 336 25.33 -3.95 -5.49
CA GLY A 336 26.00 -3.18 -4.43
C GLY A 336 27.53 -3.26 -4.37
N LEU A 337 28.18 -3.99 -5.29
CA LEU A 337 29.65 -4.19 -5.28
C LEU A 337 30.36 -3.73 -6.57
N GLN A 338 29.64 -3.49 -7.67
CA GLN A 338 30.20 -2.87 -8.88
C GLN A 338 29.22 -1.90 -9.52
N ALA A 339 29.73 -0.79 -10.05
CA ALA A 339 28.96 0.16 -10.84
C ALA A 339 28.34 -0.51 -12.08
N THR A 340 27.09 -0.16 -12.36
CA THR A 340 26.43 -0.49 -13.63
C THR A 340 27.04 0.38 -14.73
N ARG A 341 27.52 -0.26 -15.81
CA ARG A 341 28.23 0.41 -16.93
C ARG A 341 27.32 0.78 -18.10
N SER A 342 26.04 0.47 -18.01
CA SER A 342 24.99 0.93 -18.92
C SER A 342 24.35 2.21 -18.37
N ASN A 343 23.51 2.85 -19.18
CA ASN A 343 22.77 4.05 -18.81
C ASN A 343 21.79 3.70 -17.67
N VAL A 344 22.04 4.22 -16.47
CA VAL A 344 21.33 3.87 -15.23
C VAL A 344 19.95 4.54 -15.12
N HIS A 345 19.05 3.95 -14.32
CA HIS A 345 17.90 4.68 -13.73
C HIS A 345 18.38 5.33 -12.42
N GLU A 346 18.42 6.66 -12.35
CA GLU A 346 19.17 7.36 -11.29
C GLU A 346 18.66 7.13 -9.86
N SER A 347 17.36 6.96 -9.64
CA SER A 347 16.79 6.69 -8.29
C SER A 347 17.12 5.30 -7.75
N ASN A 348 17.82 4.47 -8.53
CA ASN A 348 18.25 3.14 -8.11
C ASN A 348 19.73 3.09 -7.72
N VAL A 349 20.48 4.19 -7.89
CA VAL A 349 21.95 4.22 -7.80
C VAL A 349 22.51 5.44 -7.06
N ASP A 350 23.79 5.34 -6.68
CA ASP A 350 24.60 6.51 -6.30
C ASP A 350 25.15 7.25 -7.55
N VAL A 351 25.84 8.37 -7.31
CA VAL A 351 26.51 9.17 -8.37
C VAL A 351 27.58 8.41 -9.17
N HIS A 352 28.02 7.24 -8.71
CA HIS A 352 28.99 6.37 -9.38
C HIS A 352 28.32 5.23 -10.17
N GLY A 353 26.99 5.10 -10.12
CA GLY A 353 26.24 4.03 -10.78
C GLY A 353 26.20 2.71 -10.01
N ASN A 354 26.58 2.69 -8.73
CA ASN A 354 26.41 1.52 -7.87
C ASN A 354 24.94 1.37 -7.49
N TYR A 355 24.37 0.17 -7.60
CA TYR A 355 22.98 -0.10 -7.23
C TYR A 355 22.81 -0.15 -5.71
N ILE A 356 22.00 0.75 -5.15
CA ILE A 356 21.88 0.96 -3.68
C ILE A 356 20.57 0.43 -3.07
N VAL A 357 19.53 0.18 -3.87
CA VAL A 357 18.17 -0.13 -3.36
C VAL A 357 18.08 -1.49 -2.63
N GLY A 358 18.94 -2.45 -2.98
CA GLY A 358 18.84 -3.86 -2.58
C GLY A 358 19.11 -4.21 -1.11
N SER A 359 19.42 -3.25 -0.25
CA SER A 359 19.68 -3.46 1.19
C SER A 359 18.43 -3.55 2.07
N THR A 360 17.33 -2.99 1.58
CA THR A 360 16.20 -2.52 2.39
C THR A 360 14.89 -2.80 1.66
N ALA A 361 14.80 -2.31 0.43
CA ALA A 361 13.87 -2.86 -0.57
C ALA A 361 14.47 -4.13 -1.20
N LYS A 362 13.62 -4.99 -1.76
CA LYS A 362 14.04 -6.21 -2.44
C LYS A 362 14.52 -5.87 -3.87
N ALA A 363 15.78 -6.16 -4.18
CA ALA A 363 16.30 -6.01 -5.53
C ALA A 363 15.45 -6.81 -6.56
N PRO A 364 15.09 -6.20 -7.72
CA PRO A 364 14.41 -6.90 -8.80
C PRO A 364 15.15 -8.17 -9.22
N SER A 365 14.41 -9.26 -9.35
CA SER A 365 14.91 -10.57 -9.78
C SER A 365 14.42 -10.97 -11.18
N LYS A 366 13.29 -10.41 -11.62
CA LYS A 366 12.77 -10.52 -12.98
C LYS A 366 13.27 -9.35 -13.83
N ALA A 367 13.01 -8.13 -13.38
CA ALA A 367 13.34 -6.90 -14.12
C ALA A 367 14.76 -6.37 -13.83
N ASP A 368 15.18 -5.37 -14.60
CA ASP A 368 16.46 -4.70 -14.42
C ASP A 368 16.39 -3.60 -13.36
N TRP A 369 15.34 -2.78 -13.36
CA TRP A 369 15.20 -1.64 -12.44
C TRP A 369 13.89 -1.68 -11.66
N LEU A 370 13.88 -1.03 -10.49
CA LEU A 370 12.66 -0.72 -9.76
C LEU A 370 12.22 0.70 -10.15
N MET A 371 11.06 0.83 -10.77
CA MET A 371 10.30 2.08 -10.72
C MET A 371 9.72 2.15 -9.30
N GLN A 372 10.10 3.16 -8.52
CA GLN A 372 9.72 3.25 -7.11
C GLN A 372 8.21 3.50 -6.95
N SER A 373 7.74 3.70 -5.71
CA SER A 373 6.40 4.27 -5.49
C SER A 373 6.23 5.50 -6.39
N LEU A 374 5.28 5.43 -7.31
CA LEU A 374 4.85 6.60 -8.08
C LEU A 374 3.59 7.10 -7.39
N CYS A 375 3.70 8.15 -6.57
CA CYS A 375 2.53 8.83 -6.03
C CYS A 375 2.03 9.89 -7.01
N SER A 376 0.73 10.04 -7.11
CA SER A 376 0.01 10.99 -7.96
C SER A 376 0.33 10.94 -9.45
N ALA A 377 -0.60 11.50 -10.21
CA ALA A 377 -0.34 11.94 -11.57
C ALA A 377 -1.31 13.03 -11.99
N HIS A 378 -0.92 13.77 -13.02
CA HIS A 378 -1.82 14.67 -13.72
C HIS A 378 -1.58 14.65 -15.24
N LEU A 379 -2.64 14.89 -15.99
CA LEU A 379 -2.65 14.94 -17.45
C LEU A 379 -2.66 16.40 -17.91
N GLU A 380 -1.55 16.86 -18.47
CA GLU A 380 -1.45 18.17 -19.11
C GLU A 380 -1.78 18.03 -20.59
N VAL A 381 -2.96 18.51 -20.97
CA VAL A 381 -3.40 18.55 -22.37
C VAL A 381 -2.70 19.71 -23.08
N ARG A 382 -2.25 19.47 -24.31
CA ARG A 382 -1.60 20.49 -25.15
C ARG A 382 -2.43 21.77 -25.22
N HIS A 383 -1.79 22.92 -25.00
CA HIS A 383 -2.41 24.25 -25.11
C HIS A 383 -3.73 24.39 -24.30
N GLN A 384 -3.89 23.67 -23.19
CA GLN A 384 -5.13 23.64 -22.39
C GLN A 384 -5.58 25.01 -21.86
N TRP A 385 -4.70 26.00 -21.81
CA TRP A 385 -4.98 27.38 -21.40
C TRP A 385 -5.28 28.33 -22.57
N GLY A 386 -5.54 27.76 -23.75
CA GLY A 386 -5.76 28.48 -25.01
C GLY A 386 -4.54 28.45 -25.94
N ASN A 387 -4.77 28.79 -27.21
CA ASN A 387 -3.79 28.68 -28.30
C ASN A 387 -2.37 29.15 -27.92
N GLY A 388 -1.41 28.22 -27.91
CA GLY A 388 0.00 28.48 -27.57
C GLY A 388 0.33 28.61 -26.07
N LYS A 389 -0.64 28.54 -25.16
CA LYS A 389 -0.44 28.71 -23.70
C LYS A 389 -0.42 27.36 -22.97
N GLY A 390 0.64 27.13 -22.21
CA GLY A 390 0.96 25.84 -21.60
C GLY A 390 1.80 24.94 -22.51
N VAL A 391 1.89 23.66 -22.17
CA VAL A 391 2.71 22.63 -22.86
C VAL A 391 2.38 22.43 -24.35
N GLU A 392 3.37 21.99 -25.13
CA GLU A 392 3.31 21.79 -26.59
C GLU A 392 2.97 20.35 -27.02
N ASP A 393 3.12 19.38 -26.13
CA ASP A 393 2.69 18.00 -26.30
C ASP A 393 1.61 17.66 -25.26
N ASP A 394 0.85 16.59 -25.49
CA ASP A 394 0.01 15.99 -24.45
C ASP A 394 0.90 15.17 -23.50
N LEU A 395 0.92 15.52 -22.22
CA LEU A 395 1.83 14.98 -21.21
C LEU A 395 1.07 14.27 -20.09
N PHE A 396 1.61 13.17 -19.59
CA PHE A 396 1.23 12.63 -18.29
C PHE A 396 2.44 12.73 -17.35
N ILE A 397 2.27 13.42 -16.23
CA ILE A 397 3.34 13.74 -15.28
C ILE A 397 3.05 13.00 -13.98
N THR A 398 4.06 12.30 -13.48
CA THR A 398 4.04 11.54 -12.21
C THR A 398 5.46 11.55 -11.63
N ASN A 399 5.64 11.15 -10.38
CA ASN A 399 6.92 11.28 -9.68
C ASN A 399 7.19 10.12 -8.74
N GLU A 400 8.45 9.69 -8.66
CA GLU A 400 8.86 8.75 -7.62
C GLU A 400 8.78 9.46 -6.26
N GLU A 401 7.91 8.99 -5.37
CA GLU A 401 7.52 9.70 -4.13
C GLU A 401 8.52 9.42 -3.00
N TRP A 402 8.63 8.15 -2.60
CA TRP A 402 9.44 7.70 -1.48
C TRP A 402 10.23 6.41 -1.79
N ILE A 403 11.30 6.20 -1.01
CA ILE A 403 12.07 4.96 -0.98
C ILE A 403 12.82 4.83 0.35
N ILE A 404 13.23 3.62 0.72
CA ILE A 404 14.16 3.38 1.84
C ILE A 404 15.54 3.00 1.28
N TYR A 405 16.42 3.99 1.10
CA TYR A 405 17.84 3.75 0.78
C TYR A 405 18.63 3.25 2.01
N PRO A 406 19.81 2.62 1.83
CA PRO A 406 20.73 2.31 2.93
C PRO A 406 21.30 3.56 3.60
N GLU A 407 21.49 3.49 4.91
CA GLU A 407 21.90 4.60 5.79
C GLU A 407 23.26 5.24 5.41
N SER A 408 24.18 4.46 4.83
CA SER A 408 25.52 4.90 4.44
C SER A 408 25.66 5.28 2.95
N SER A 409 24.56 5.50 2.23
CA SER A 409 24.58 5.84 0.80
C SER A 409 24.37 7.34 0.54
N LEU A 410 24.84 7.80 -0.63
CA LEU A 410 24.59 9.12 -1.19
C LEU A 410 23.76 8.96 -2.47
N PRO A 411 22.42 8.86 -2.36
CA PRO A 411 21.54 8.72 -3.52
C PRO A 411 21.52 10.01 -4.35
N ILE A 412 21.22 9.86 -5.65
CA ILE A 412 20.95 11.00 -6.54
C ILE A 412 19.64 11.69 -6.14
N GLY A 413 18.62 10.90 -5.78
CA GLY A 413 17.32 11.36 -5.33
C GLY A 413 16.19 10.71 -6.10
N LEU A 414 15.00 11.32 -6.07
CA LEU A 414 13.79 10.82 -6.71
C LEU A 414 13.29 11.87 -7.74
N PRO A 415 13.34 11.58 -9.05
CA PRO A 415 12.98 12.52 -10.10
C PRO A 415 11.47 12.54 -10.40
N VAL A 416 11.04 13.61 -11.05
CA VAL A 416 9.73 13.66 -11.73
C VAL A 416 9.88 13.02 -13.11
N HIS A 417 8.89 12.24 -13.53
CA HIS A 417 8.82 11.58 -14.83
C HIS A 417 7.72 12.20 -15.71
N VAL A 418 8.09 12.57 -16.93
CA VAL A 418 7.20 13.18 -17.93
C VAL A 418 7.04 12.21 -19.10
N LEU A 419 5.83 11.68 -19.30
CA LEU A 419 5.49 10.79 -20.41
C LEU A 419 4.94 11.61 -21.59
N ASN A 420 5.56 11.47 -22.76
CA ASN A 420 4.98 11.92 -24.02
C ASN A 420 3.89 10.94 -24.48
N LEU A 421 2.64 11.38 -24.52
CA LEU A 421 1.49 10.51 -24.83
C LEU A 421 1.34 10.18 -26.32
N ALA A 422 2.04 10.91 -27.19
CA ALA A 422 2.06 10.63 -28.63
C ALA A 422 3.12 9.58 -29.04
N THR A 423 4.16 9.36 -28.21
CA THR A 423 5.30 8.48 -28.54
C THR A 423 5.54 7.34 -27.53
N GLY A 424 5.03 7.45 -26.30
CA GLY A 424 5.31 6.49 -25.23
C GLY A 424 6.71 6.68 -24.59
N GLU A 425 7.34 7.83 -24.81
CA GLU A 425 8.65 8.17 -24.24
C GLU A 425 8.51 8.79 -22.85
N LEU A 426 9.02 8.10 -21.83
CA LEU A 426 9.11 8.58 -20.45
C LEU A 426 10.47 9.24 -20.21
N TRP A 427 10.47 10.48 -19.72
CA TRP A 427 11.67 11.27 -19.48
C TRP A 427 11.79 11.65 -18.00
N ALA A 428 12.88 11.27 -17.33
CA ALA A 428 13.21 11.78 -16.00
C ALA A 428 13.63 13.27 -16.08
N THR A 429 13.21 14.08 -15.11
CA THR A 429 13.62 15.49 -15.00
C THR A 429 13.90 15.91 -13.55
N ALA A 430 14.90 16.78 -13.38
CA ALA A 430 15.28 17.42 -12.12
C ALA A 430 14.75 18.87 -12.00
N ALA A 431 13.86 19.30 -12.91
CA ALA A 431 13.33 20.66 -12.97
C ALA A 431 12.72 21.13 -11.64
N PHE A 432 12.12 20.21 -10.89
CA PHE A 432 11.37 20.46 -9.66
C PHE A 432 12.15 20.22 -8.35
N THR A 433 13.45 19.89 -8.47
CA THR A 433 14.32 19.17 -7.50
C THR A 433 14.25 17.64 -7.63
N LEU A 434 15.04 16.93 -6.82
CA LEU A 434 15.11 15.46 -6.73
C LEU A 434 14.69 14.92 -5.35
N GLY A 435 13.78 15.63 -4.66
CA GLY A 435 13.37 15.29 -3.29
C GLY A 435 12.28 14.21 -3.17
N GLY A 436 11.67 13.80 -4.28
CA GLY A 436 10.34 13.21 -4.26
C GLY A 436 9.26 14.28 -4.06
N HIS A 437 8.08 14.03 -4.62
CA HIS A 437 6.94 14.95 -4.68
C HIS A 437 5.63 14.18 -4.48
N GLU A 438 4.53 14.88 -4.25
CA GLU A 438 3.19 14.29 -4.34
C GLU A 438 2.70 14.40 -5.77
N LYS A 439 2.35 15.61 -6.19
CA LYS A 439 1.72 15.90 -7.48
C LYS A 439 2.35 17.12 -8.10
N VAL A 440 2.43 17.12 -9.42
CA VAL A 440 2.87 18.25 -10.21
C VAL A 440 1.76 18.58 -11.20
N VAL A 441 1.18 19.79 -11.11
CA VAL A 441 0.14 20.26 -12.04
C VAL A 441 0.60 21.51 -12.79
N GLU A 442 0.26 21.61 -14.07
CA GLU A 442 0.38 22.87 -14.81
C GLU A 442 -0.66 23.88 -14.31
N VAL A 443 -0.25 25.14 -14.23
CA VAL A 443 -1.11 26.30 -13.97
C VAL A 443 -0.94 27.29 -15.11
N ASN A 444 -1.98 28.05 -15.45
CA ASN A 444 -1.90 28.98 -16.57
C ASN A 444 -0.84 30.07 -16.32
N SER A 445 0.27 30.04 -17.06
CA SER A 445 1.31 31.09 -17.04
C SER A 445 0.82 32.45 -17.54
N GLY A 446 -0.30 32.46 -18.26
CA GLY A 446 -0.85 33.61 -18.97
C GLY A 446 -0.14 33.94 -20.30
N HIS A 447 1.06 33.40 -20.55
CA HIS A 447 1.98 33.85 -21.60
C HIS A 447 2.46 32.70 -22.51
N GLN A 448 2.36 32.87 -23.83
CA GLN A 448 2.62 31.79 -24.82
C GLN A 448 4.06 31.25 -24.81
N GLY A 449 5.06 32.04 -24.43
CA GLY A 449 6.46 31.61 -24.31
C GLY A 449 6.83 30.86 -23.03
N TYR A 450 5.91 30.69 -22.06
CA TYR A 450 6.19 30.14 -20.74
C TYR A 450 5.17 29.08 -20.31
N VAL A 451 5.64 28.06 -19.60
CA VAL A 451 4.84 27.15 -18.77
C VAL A 451 4.98 27.55 -17.30
N ALA A 452 3.99 27.21 -16.49
CA ALA A 452 4.06 27.35 -15.04
C ALA A 452 3.52 26.08 -14.39
N PHE A 453 4.18 25.60 -13.35
CA PHE A 453 3.89 24.32 -12.70
C PHE A 453 3.94 24.46 -11.19
N VAL A 454 3.05 23.78 -10.47
CA VAL A 454 3.03 23.72 -9.01
C VAL A 454 3.33 22.29 -8.58
N PRO A 455 4.56 21.99 -8.12
CA PRO A 455 4.89 20.72 -7.49
C PRO A 455 4.64 20.78 -5.98
N SER A 456 3.97 19.77 -5.42
CA SER A 456 3.76 19.64 -3.97
C SER A 456 4.63 18.53 -3.36
N GLY A 457 4.15 17.91 -2.29
CA GLY A 457 4.79 16.85 -1.51
C GLY A 457 6.05 17.28 -0.75
N TYR A 458 7.02 16.37 -0.71
CA TYR A 458 8.18 16.42 0.17
C TYR A 458 9.36 17.24 -0.38
N ASN A 459 10.46 17.14 0.36
CA ASN A 459 11.80 17.65 0.09
C ASN A 459 12.84 16.60 0.57
N GLY A 460 12.70 15.32 0.19
CA GLY A 460 13.65 14.24 0.52
C GLY A 460 13.04 13.05 1.27
N ALA A 461 12.12 12.28 0.66
CA ALA A 461 11.40 11.17 1.30
C ALA A 461 12.17 9.82 1.32
N PHE A 462 13.41 9.83 1.82
CA PHE A 462 14.39 8.74 1.65
C PHE A 462 14.43 7.71 2.80
N GLY A 463 13.32 7.55 3.52
CA GLY A 463 13.19 6.54 4.57
C GLY A 463 14.20 6.74 5.71
N ILE A 464 15.11 5.78 5.90
CA ILE A 464 16.16 5.82 6.95
C ILE A 464 17.47 6.47 6.50
N SER A 465 17.69 6.68 5.20
CA SER A 465 18.93 7.26 4.69
C SER A 465 18.94 8.77 4.84
N ARG A 466 19.31 9.21 6.05
CA ARG A 466 19.36 10.63 6.43
C ARG A 466 20.73 11.06 6.91
N GLY A 467 21.44 10.20 7.66
CA GLY A 467 22.73 10.52 8.29
C GLY A 467 23.81 10.94 7.28
N ALA A 468 24.25 10.00 6.43
CA ALA A 468 25.36 10.24 5.51
C ALA A 468 25.13 11.45 4.58
N VAL A 469 23.90 11.63 4.08
CA VAL A 469 23.54 12.75 3.19
C VAL A 469 23.48 14.08 3.94
N LEU A 470 23.01 14.09 5.19
CA LEU A 470 22.98 15.29 6.04
C LEU A 470 24.39 15.72 6.48
N ASP A 471 25.26 14.76 6.79
CA ASP A 471 26.67 15.01 7.10
C ASP A 471 27.41 15.53 5.86
N ALA A 472 27.19 14.92 4.69
CA ALA A 472 27.72 15.40 3.42
C ALA A 472 27.26 16.85 3.13
N ARG A 473 25.97 17.14 3.26
CA ARG A 473 25.41 18.50 3.10
C ARG A 473 26.11 19.52 4.01
N ASN A 474 26.22 19.22 5.30
CA ASN A 474 26.83 20.12 6.29
C ASN A 474 28.36 20.24 6.15
N SER A 475 29.03 19.26 5.53
CA SER A 475 30.46 19.35 5.20
C SER A 475 30.75 20.25 3.98
N LEU A 476 29.79 20.36 3.06
CA LEU A 476 29.91 21.11 1.81
C LEU A 476 29.33 22.53 1.89
N TYR A 477 28.30 22.74 2.72
CA TYR A 477 27.52 23.97 2.79
C TYR A 477 27.14 24.33 4.22
N SER A 478 27.13 25.63 4.51
CA SER A 478 26.50 26.20 5.73
C SER A 478 25.23 26.94 5.36
N ARG A 479 24.29 27.09 6.30
CA ARG A 479 23.12 27.97 6.12
C ARG A 479 23.50 29.44 6.26
N THR A 480 22.70 30.29 5.63
CA THR A 480 22.76 31.76 5.69
C THR A 480 22.64 32.34 7.10
N ASP A 481 22.11 31.59 8.07
CA ASP A 481 22.00 31.97 9.47
C ASP A 481 23.08 31.36 10.40
N GLY A 482 24.04 30.61 9.84
CA GLY A 482 25.13 29.98 10.59
C GLY A 482 24.74 28.70 11.34
N ASN A 483 23.49 28.25 11.27
CA ASN A 483 23.07 26.97 11.82
C ASN A 483 23.43 25.80 10.87
N PRO A 484 23.57 24.56 11.37
CA PRO A 484 23.63 23.39 10.50
C PRO A 484 22.28 23.16 9.81
N TYR A 485 22.30 22.59 8.60
CA TYR A 485 21.12 22.05 7.96
C TYR A 485 20.56 20.88 8.78
N VAL A 486 19.24 20.72 8.76
CA VAL A 486 18.50 19.54 9.25
C VAL A 486 17.90 18.78 8.07
N TRP A 487 17.40 17.55 8.27
CA TRP A 487 16.80 16.77 7.17
C TRP A 487 15.58 17.49 6.56
N PRO A 488 15.51 17.71 5.24
CA PRO A 488 14.55 18.65 4.66
C PRO A 488 13.15 18.10 4.36
N GLN A 489 12.91 16.78 4.46
CA GLN A 489 11.71 16.08 3.96
C GLN A 489 10.39 16.86 4.09
N ASP A 490 10.03 17.30 5.30
CA ASP A 490 8.75 17.95 5.59
C ASP A 490 8.93 19.46 5.91
N ILE A 491 10.09 20.02 5.58
CA ILE A 491 10.42 21.46 5.63
C ILE A 491 10.16 22.01 4.24
N VAL A 492 8.88 22.20 3.93
CA VAL A 492 8.41 22.51 2.58
C VAL A 492 7.40 23.67 2.59
N PRO A 493 7.59 24.71 1.75
CA PRO A 493 6.58 25.70 1.43
C PRO A 493 5.86 25.30 0.13
N THR A 494 4.74 25.96 -0.19
CA THR A 494 4.16 25.93 -1.55
C THR A 494 5.22 26.32 -2.58
N LYS A 495 5.42 25.50 -3.60
CA LYS A 495 6.40 25.72 -4.67
C LYS A 495 5.73 26.27 -5.93
N LEU A 496 6.48 26.97 -6.78
CA LEU A 496 6.06 27.37 -8.12
C LEU A 496 7.27 27.27 -9.05
N TYR A 497 7.13 26.61 -10.19
CA TYR A 497 8.16 26.51 -11.23
C TYR A 497 7.70 27.29 -12.46
N ILE A 498 8.59 28.10 -13.02
CA ILE A 498 8.36 28.83 -14.28
C ILE A 498 9.37 28.33 -15.31
N GLY A 499 8.89 27.74 -16.41
CA GLY A 499 9.70 27.17 -17.48
C GLY A 499 9.56 27.95 -18.78
N LYS A 500 10.67 28.24 -19.47
CA LYS A 500 10.69 28.94 -20.75
C LYS A 500 10.69 27.94 -21.90
N LYS A 501 9.65 27.98 -22.75
CA LYS A 501 9.52 27.06 -23.88
C LYS A 501 10.59 27.30 -24.95
N ASN A 502 10.88 26.25 -25.71
CA ASN A 502 11.84 26.21 -26.82
C ASN A 502 13.23 26.78 -26.46
N THR A 503 13.67 26.62 -25.21
CA THR A 503 14.92 27.19 -24.70
C THR A 503 15.78 26.11 -24.04
N ASP A 504 17.07 26.06 -24.38
CA ASP A 504 18.02 25.13 -23.75
C ASP A 504 18.53 25.62 -22.38
N LYS A 505 19.21 24.75 -21.64
CA LYS A 505 19.74 25.07 -20.30
C LYS A 505 20.72 26.26 -20.29
N GLU A 506 21.45 26.49 -21.37
CA GLU A 506 22.32 27.65 -21.56
C GLU A 506 21.53 28.96 -21.77
N GLY A 507 20.26 28.88 -22.20
CA GLY A 507 19.38 30.01 -22.46
C GLY A 507 19.20 30.36 -23.94
N ASN A 508 19.76 29.53 -24.84
CA ASN A 508 19.60 29.71 -26.28
C ASN A 508 18.17 29.37 -26.70
N ALA A 509 17.60 30.16 -27.61
CA ALA A 509 16.29 29.92 -28.20
C ALA A 509 16.33 28.79 -29.25
N ASP A 510 15.14 28.39 -29.71
CA ASP A 510 14.89 27.45 -30.80
C ASP A 510 15.39 26.00 -30.54
N SER A 511 15.58 25.63 -29.27
CA SER A 511 15.80 24.22 -28.88
C SER A 511 14.47 23.46 -28.89
N ILE A 512 14.31 22.55 -29.86
CA ILE A 512 13.07 21.81 -30.13
C ILE A 512 13.01 20.40 -29.50
N ASP A 513 13.98 20.04 -28.66
CA ASP A 513 13.91 18.76 -27.95
C ASP A 513 12.76 18.73 -26.93
N PHE A 514 12.30 17.53 -26.58
CA PHE A 514 11.03 17.34 -25.86
C PHE A 514 10.95 18.08 -24.52
N LEU A 515 12.05 18.14 -23.76
CA LEU A 515 12.08 18.85 -22.48
C LEU A 515 12.30 20.36 -22.66
N ALA A 516 13.04 20.79 -23.68
CA ALA A 516 13.21 22.21 -24.00
C ALA A 516 11.90 22.84 -24.52
N ARG A 517 11.18 22.18 -25.44
CA ARG A 517 9.94 22.72 -26.02
C ARG A 517 8.79 22.83 -25.03
N ASN A 518 8.69 21.88 -24.10
CA ASN A 518 7.75 21.93 -22.97
C ASN A 518 8.27 22.75 -21.77
N GLY A 519 9.44 23.37 -21.89
CA GLY A 519 9.95 24.36 -20.92
C GLY A 519 10.60 23.81 -19.66
N PHE A 520 10.79 22.50 -19.53
CA PHE A 520 11.43 21.85 -18.37
C PHE A 520 12.96 22.03 -18.31
N GLU A 521 13.60 22.39 -19.43
CA GLU A 521 15.07 22.52 -19.48
C GLU A 521 15.59 23.88 -19.00
N HIS A 522 14.90 24.96 -19.32
CA HIS A 522 15.29 26.32 -18.93
C HIS A 522 14.19 26.93 -18.06
N GLY A 523 14.35 26.84 -16.75
CA GLY A 523 13.34 27.30 -15.79
C GLY A 523 13.92 27.70 -14.45
N ALA A 524 13.07 28.31 -13.63
CA ALA A 524 13.37 28.74 -12.27
C ALA A 524 12.32 28.18 -11.30
N LEU A 525 12.78 27.60 -10.19
CA LEU A 525 11.93 27.16 -9.09
C LEU A 525 11.85 28.25 -8.02
N TYR A 526 10.68 28.39 -7.41
CA TYR A 526 10.36 29.37 -6.39
C TYR A 526 9.66 28.69 -5.20
N GLY A 527 9.84 29.26 -4.00
CA GLY A 527 9.07 28.91 -2.81
C GLY A 527 8.28 30.10 -2.28
N PHE A 528 7.05 29.88 -1.80
CA PHE A 528 6.24 30.92 -1.17
C PHE A 528 6.86 31.36 0.16
N ALA A 529 7.04 32.67 0.32
CA ALA A 529 7.62 33.29 1.51
C ALA A 529 6.77 34.46 2.00
N VAL A 530 6.89 34.73 3.30
CA VAL A 530 6.09 35.68 4.07
C VAL A 530 6.96 36.43 5.07
N ASP A 531 6.40 37.45 5.70
CA ASP A 531 7.03 38.08 6.87
C ASP A 531 6.90 37.15 8.09
N CYS A 532 8.00 36.48 8.43
CA CYS A 532 8.04 35.52 9.53
C CYS A 532 8.19 36.18 10.92
N THR A 533 8.20 37.52 10.98
CA THR A 533 7.91 38.24 12.24
C THR A 533 6.42 38.27 12.56
N VAL A 534 5.56 38.01 11.56
CA VAL A 534 4.09 37.95 11.69
C VAL A 534 3.58 36.51 11.67
N THR A 535 4.04 35.66 10.74
CA THR A 535 3.61 34.25 10.63
C THR A 535 4.76 33.33 10.23
N ALA A 536 5.42 32.73 11.22
CA ALA A 536 6.66 31.95 11.03
C ALA A 536 6.45 30.44 10.75
N SER A 537 5.22 29.93 10.93
CA SER A 537 4.86 28.53 10.72
C SER A 537 3.49 28.46 10.05
N ARG A 538 3.43 27.73 8.93
CA ARG A 538 2.20 27.50 8.16
C ARG A 538 1.17 26.76 9.01
N ASP A 539 1.57 25.70 9.71
CA ASP A 539 0.67 24.84 10.50
C ASP A 539 0.14 25.58 11.74
N ALA A 540 1.00 26.33 12.45
CA ALA A 540 0.59 27.06 13.64
C ALA A 540 -0.41 28.19 13.34
N TRP A 541 -0.33 28.80 12.14
CA TRP A 541 -1.30 29.78 11.67
C TRP A 541 -2.66 29.13 11.35
N HIS A 542 -2.68 27.98 10.68
CA HIS A 542 -3.93 27.28 10.31
C HIS A 542 -4.74 26.78 11.51
N LYS A 543 -4.12 26.60 12.69
CA LYS A 543 -4.78 26.26 13.96
C LYS A 543 -5.51 27.44 14.62
N THR A 544 -5.32 28.66 14.13
CA THR A 544 -5.93 29.89 14.68
C THR A 544 -6.66 30.75 13.64
N ALA A 545 -6.45 30.49 12.35
CA ALA A 545 -7.12 31.16 11.25
C ALA A 545 -8.62 30.78 11.13
N SER A 546 -9.41 31.71 10.61
CA SER A 546 -10.79 31.52 10.18
C SER A 546 -10.86 31.27 8.67
N ALA A 547 -11.87 30.55 8.19
CA ALA A 547 -12.13 30.41 6.76
C ALA A 547 -12.34 31.80 6.12
N GLY A 548 -11.60 32.10 5.06
CA GLY A 548 -11.54 33.43 4.43
C GLY A 548 -10.41 34.34 4.90
N ASP A 549 -9.64 33.97 5.93
CA ASP A 549 -8.41 34.70 6.28
C ASP A 549 -7.37 34.60 5.17
N THR A 550 -6.53 35.63 5.06
CA THR A 550 -5.54 35.76 3.98
C THR A 550 -4.12 36.01 4.49
N VAL A 551 -3.15 35.44 3.79
CA VAL A 551 -1.71 35.66 4.02
C VAL A 551 -1.10 36.23 2.74
N ARG A 552 -0.59 37.47 2.82
CA ARG A 552 0.12 38.12 1.70
C ARG A 552 1.60 37.73 1.76
N GLY A 553 2.15 37.36 0.61
CA GLY A 553 3.54 36.98 0.47
C GLY A 553 4.01 37.12 -0.97
N ALA A 554 5.08 36.39 -1.31
CA ALA A 554 5.52 36.22 -2.68
C ALA A 554 6.26 34.90 -2.84
N PHE A 555 6.19 34.32 -4.03
CA PHE A 555 7.09 33.25 -4.43
C PHE A 555 8.46 33.84 -4.73
N TYR A 556 9.51 33.42 -4.01
CA TYR A 556 10.89 33.86 -4.23
C TYR A 556 11.74 32.77 -4.89
N LYS A 557 12.58 33.19 -5.83
CA LYS A 557 13.42 32.34 -6.67
C LYS A 557 14.56 31.70 -5.90
N LEU A 558 14.75 30.39 -6.08
CA LEU A 558 15.86 29.62 -5.50
C LEU A 558 17.17 29.86 -6.30
N ARG A 559 18.31 29.43 -5.75
CA ARG A 559 19.57 29.31 -6.52
C ARG A 559 19.55 28.06 -7.43
N TRP A 560 18.70 27.08 -7.12
CA TRP A 560 18.48 25.86 -7.88
C TRP A 560 18.11 26.13 -9.34
N GLN A 561 18.88 25.53 -10.24
CA GLN A 561 18.58 25.43 -11.66
C GLN A 561 19.08 24.07 -12.14
N ALA A 562 18.18 23.25 -12.68
CA ALA A 562 18.52 21.93 -13.20
C ALA A 562 19.53 22.04 -14.35
N GLN A 563 20.59 21.23 -14.32
CA GLN A 563 21.67 21.25 -15.31
C GLN A 563 21.61 19.97 -16.17
N ARG A 564 21.14 20.09 -17.42
CA ARG A 564 21.09 18.97 -18.40
C ARG A 564 22.42 18.22 -18.48
N GLY A 565 22.38 16.91 -18.24
CA GLY A 565 23.54 16.00 -18.24
C GLY A 565 24.36 15.99 -16.94
N VAL A 566 24.13 16.93 -16.01
CA VAL A 566 24.87 17.05 -14.75
C VAL A 566 24.05 16.46 -13.60
N VAL A 567 24.26 15.18 -13.35
CA VAL A 567 23.70 14.44 -12.22
C VAL A 567 24.64 14.54 -11.01
N ARG A 568 24.08 14.75 -9.81
CA ARG A 568 24.80 14.89 -8.52
C ARG A 568 24.02 14.16 -7.41
N GLY A 569 24.61 14.01 -6.23
CA GLY A 569 23.92 13.48 -5.06
C GLY A 569 22.99 14.51 -4.44
N PHE A 570 22.02 14.03 -3.65
CA PHE A 570 20.97 14.87 -3.07
C PHE A 570 21.50 15.94 -2.10
N GLU A 571 22.72 15.79 -1.56
CA GLU A 571 23.40 16.84 -0.78
C GLU A 571 23.60 18.16 -1.56
N HIS A 572 23.56 18.13 -2.89
CA HIS A 572 23.64 19.30 -3.77
C HIS A 572 22.27 19.86 -4.22
N ASP A 573 21.15 19.24 -3.83
CA ASP A 573 19.82 19.52 -4.37
C ASP A 573 19.21 20.86 -3.88
N GLY A 574 18.19 21.36 -4.60
CA GLY A 574 17.46 22.58 -4.26
C GLY A 574 16.57 22.47 -3.02
N SER A 575 16.16 21.27 -2.61
CA SER A 575 15.27 21.01 -1.47
C SER A 575 15.81 21.54 -0.13
N TRP A 576 17.14 21.71 -0.03
CA TRP A 576 17.79 22.28 1.14
C TRP A 576 17.63 23.80 1.26
N GLU A 577 17.34 24.51 0.17
CA GLU A 577 17.29 25.97 0.15
C GLU A 577 16.11 26.55 0.93
N PHE A 578 15.04 25.78 1.15
CA PHE A 578 13.90 26.22 1.94
C PHE A 578 14.21 26.43 3.44
N GLN A 579 15.44 26.10 3.88
CA GLN A 579 15.98 26.42 5.20
C GLN A 579 16.73 27.77 5.27
N ASP A 580 17.09 28.35 4.12
CA ASP A 580 17.76 29.65 4.03
C ASP A 580 16.76 30.82 4.03
N ALA A 581 17.27 32.04 4.26
CA ALA A 581 16.48 33.25 4.02
C ALA A 581 16.23 33.43 2.50
N PRO A 582 14.99 33.70 2.04
CA PRO A 582 14.69 33.89 0.62
C PRO A 582 15.50 35.02 0.01
N ARG A 583 16.18 34.75 -1.10
CA ARG A 583 17.12 35.70 -1.72
C ARG A 583 16.37 36.93 -2.26
N GLY A 584 16.78 38.12 -1.81
CA GLY A 584 16.20 39.39 -2.23
C GLY A 584 14.90 39.77 -1.51
N ALA A 585 14.43 38.96 -0.55
CA ALA A 585 13.31 39.34 0.31
C ALA A 585 13.71 40.41 1.35
N PRO A 586 12.74 41.16 1.91
CA PRO A 586 12.99 42.04 3.05
C PRO A 586 13.53 41.29 4.27
N ALA A 587 14.27 42.00 5.13
CA ALA A 587 14.75 41.42 6.39
C ALA A 587 13.58 40.94 7.27
N GLY A 588 13.70 39.75 7.85
CA GLY A 588 12.64 39.10 8.64
C GLY A 588 11.76 38.11 7.85
N TRP A 589 11.84 38.09 6.52
CA TRP A 589 11.09 37.14 5.69
C TRP A 589 11.71 35.74 5.70
N CYS A 590 10.86 34.72 5.60
CA CYS A 590 11.27 33.32 5.45
C CYS A 590 10.28 32.55 4.56
N PHE A 591 10.71 31.41 4.00
CA PHE A 591 9.81 30.49 3.31
C PHE A 591 8.73 29.99 4.29
N TRP A 592 7.46 29.96 3.87
CA TRP A 592 6.32 29.65 4.74
C TRP A 592 6.17 28.14 4.93
N ASN A 593 7.17 27.56 5.61
CA ASN A 593 7.26 26.16 5.93
C ASN A 593 6.26 25.77 7.04
N SER A 594 5.80 24.53 6.97
CA SER A 594 4.97 23.82 7.94
C SER A 594 5.23 24.19 9.42
N ASN A 595 6.37 23.76 9.97
CA ASN A 595 6.80 23.97 11.36
C ASN A 595 8.07 24.87 11.43
N GLY A 596 8.14 25.85 10.53
CA GLY A 596 9.33 26.67 10.33
C GLY A 596 10.47 25.93 9.62
N LYS A 597 11.69 26.45 9.74
CA LYS A 597 12.85 26.03 8.92
C LYS A 597 13.81 25.05 9.58
N ASP A 598 13.54 24.65 10.82
CA ASP A 598 14.44 23.85 11.67
C ASP A 598 13.83 22.52 12.10
N ARG A 599 12.57 22.26 11.72
CA ARG A 599 11.78 21.11 12.14
C ARG A 599 10.75 20.75 11.07
N ARG A 600 10.49 19.46 10.92
CA ARG A 600 9.34 18.95 10.15
C ARG A 600 8.00 19.36 10.73
N GLY A 601 7.02 19.53 9.85
CA GLY A 601 5.59 19.66 10.14
C GLY A 601 4.80 18.86 9.09
N ALA A 602 3.62 19.33 8.71
CA ALA A 602 2.86 18.75 7.60
C ALA A 602 3.51 19.01 6.23
N LYS A 603 3.55 18.01 5.34
CA LYS A 603 3.89 18.23 3.91
C LYS A 603 2.79 19.07 3.22
N THR A 604 3.11 19.58 2.04
CA THR A 604 2.13 20.22 1.15
C THR A 604 1.47 19.14 0.30
N GLU A 605 0.15 19.03 0.32
CA GLU A 605 -0.56 17.90 -0.31
C GLU A 605 -0.96 18.18 -1.76
N HIS A 606 -1.86 17.37 -2.32
CA HIS A 606 -2.28 17.52 -3.70
C HIS A 606 -2.76 18.93 -4.03
N VAL A 607 -2.52 19.23 -5.31
CA VAL A 607 -2.79 20.49 -5.95
C VAL A 607 -3.77 20.30 -7.10
N SER A 608 -4.60 21.30 -7.34
CA SER A 608 -5.46 21.36 -8.52
C SER A 608 -5.48 22.79 -9.07
N PRO A 609 -5.26 22.98 -10.39
CA PRO A 609 -5.22 24.28 -11.00
C PRO A 609 -6.62 24.88 -11.15
N ASP A 610 -6.70 26.19 -11.33
CA ASP A 610 -7.96 26.88 -11.63
C ASP A 610 -8.66 26.30 -12.88
N PRO A 611 -9.86 25.69 -12.74
CA PRO A 611 -10.58 25.10 -13.87
C PRO A 611 -11.03 26.14 -14.91
N ARG A 612 -11.07 27.43 -14.54
CA ARG A 612 -11.38 28.57 -15.42
C ARG A 612 -10.12 29.24 -15.98
N GLY A 613 -8.93 28.72 -15.67
CA GLY A 613 -7.66 29.16 -16.25
C GLY A 613 -7.09 30.46 -15.66
N GLY A 614 -7.46 30.85 -14.45
CA GLY A 614 -6.76 31.90 -13.71
C GLY A 614 -5.35 31.47 -13.24
N GLN A 615 -4.56 32.45 -12.80
CA GLN A 615 -3.24 32.23 -12.18
C GLN A 615 -3.41 31.86 -10.70
N ARG A 616 -4.12 30.75 -10.46
CA ARG A 616 -4.51 30.30 -9.12
C ARG A 616 -4.35 28.79 -9.01
N VAL A 617 -4.00 28.32 -7.80
CA VAL A 617 -3.91 26.89 -7.48
C VAL A 617 -4.53 26.63 -6.10
N LEU A 618 -5.33 25.58 -6.00
CA LEU A 618 -5.79 25.01 -4.73
C LEU A 618 -4.73 24.03 -4.23
N GLN A 619 -4.37 24.06 -2.95
CA GLN A 619 -3.39 23.13 -2.35
C GLN A 619 -3.87 22.63 -0.97
N GLY A 620 -3.67 21.32 -0.72
CA GLY A 620 -3.93 20.65 0.55
C GLY A 620 -2.75 20.67 1.53
N SER A 621 -2.93 19.97 2.65
CA SER A 621 -1.92 19.74 3.68
C SER A 621 -2.26 18.50 4.49
N THR A 622 -1.27 17.70 4.87
CA THR A 622 -1.39 16.57 5.81
C THR A 622 -2.09 17.00 7.12
N ALA A 623 -1.88 18.24 7.57
CA ALA A 623 -2.60 18.82 8.72
C ALA A 623 -4.09 19.20 8.45
N GLY A 624 -4.75 18.61 7.45
CA GLY A 624 -6.21 18.69 7.28
C GLY A 624 -6.76 20.05 6.84
N TYR A 625 -5.92 20.92 6.27
CA TYR A 625 -6.31 22.27 5.83
C TYR A 625 -6.02 22.48 4.34
N PHE A 626 -6.79 23.36 3.69
CA PHE A 626 -6.59 23.71 2.28
C PHE A 626 -7.02 25.15 1.96
N GLY A 627 -6.42 25.69 0.91
CA GLY A 627 -6.68 27.05 0.44
C GLY A 627 -6.09 27.33 -0.94
N ILE A 628 -6.40 28.51 -1.47
CA ILE A 628 -5.99 28.93 -2.82
C ILE A 628 -4.85 29.94 -2.71
N TYR A 629 -3.80 29.72 -3.50
CA TYR A 629 -2.76 30.71 -3.79
C TYR A 629 -3.12 31.44 -5.08
N ASP A 630 -3.32 32.76 -5.02
CA ASP A 630 -3.50 33.63 -6.18
C ASP A 630 -2.20 34.37 -6.49
N PHE A 631 -1.71 34.21 -7.73
CA PHE A 631 -0.50 34.84 -8.27
C PHE A 631 -0.80 35.54 -9.61
N SER A 632 -1.97 36.17 -9.73
CA SER A 632 -2.45 36.90 -10.94
C SER A 632 -1.56 38.05 -11.43
N SER A 633 -0.49 38.38 -10.70
CA SER A 633 0.59 39.26 -11.18
C SER A 633 1.51 38.60 -12.21
N LEU A 634 1.63 37.26 -12.22
CA LEU A 634 2.60 36.50 -13.02
C LEU A 634 2.70 36.93 -14.50
N PRO A 635 1.59 37.10 -15.27
CA PRO A 635 1.69 37.32 -16.71
C PRO A 635 2.33 38.66 -17.11
N SER A 636 2.36 39.64 -16.20
CA SER A 636 3.03 40.93 -16.42
C SER A 636 4.49 40.96 -15.94
N LEU A 637 4.93 39.93 -15.22
CA LEU A 637 6.31 39.76 -14.73
C LEU A 637 7.16 38.89 -15.67
N LEU A 638 6.54 38.09 -16.52
CA LEU A 638 7.20 37.26 -17.52
C LEU A 638 7.78 38.15 -18.64
N SER A 639 9.10 38.17 -18.74
CA SER A 639 9.88 39.04 -19.64
C SER A 639 10.96 38.24 -20.37
N SER A 640 12.09 38.85 -20.77
CA SER A 640 13.25 38.09 -21.26
C SER A 640 13.98 37.32 -20.16
N THR A 641 13.75 37.68 -18.89
CA THR A 641 14.37 37.06 -17.69
C THR A 641 13.32 36.65 -16.67
N PHE A 642 13.54 35.53 -15.99
CA PHE A 642 12.70 35.11 -14.85
C PHE A 642 12.74 36.12 -13.70
N PRO A 643 11.60 36.59 -13.18
CA PRO A 643 11.55 37.55 -12.07
C PRO A 643 12.18 36.96 -10.80
N ASP A 644 12.75 37.79 -9.92
CA ASP A 644 13.33 37.29 -8.66
C ASP A 644 12.24 36.98 -7.61
N SER A 645 11.07 37.62 -7.69
CA SER A 645 9.88 37.23 -6.93
C SER A 645 8.57 37.50 -7.68
N ILE A 646 7.52 36.75 -7.30
CA ILE A 646 6.16 36.84 -7.86
C ILE A 646 5.18 37.08 -6.70
N PRO A 647 4.60 38.28 -6.55
CA PRO A 647 3.64 38.59 -5.49
C PRO A 647 2.40 37.71 -5.55
N ALA A 648 2.01 37.18 -4.38
CA ALA A 648 0.88 36.25 -4.26
C ALA A 648 0.12 36.43 -2.93
N THR A 649 -1.16 36.09 -2.94
CA THR A 649 -2.00 36.03 -1.73
C THR A 649 -2.55 34.63 -1.56
N TYR A 650 -2.36 34.05 -0.39
CA TYR A 650 -3.03 32.83 0.04
C TYR A 650 -4.35 33.17 0.73
N THR A 651 -5.40 32.41 0.43
CA THR A 651 -6.71 32.48 1.10
C THR A 651 -7.08 31.10 1.59
N VAL A 652 -7.27 30.92 2.90
CA VAL A 652 -7.68 29.63 3.47
C VAL A 652 -9.18 29.41 3.27
N TYR A 653 -9.56 28.25 2.73
CA TYR A 653 -10.98 27.86 2.60
C TYR A 653 -11.42 26.95 3.74
N GLN A 654 -10.51 26.09 4.20
CA GLN A 654 -10.69 25.25 5.37
C GLN A 654 -9.42 25.30 6.23
N PRO A 655 -9.43 25.99 7.39
CA PRO A 655 -8.36 25.91 8.38
C PRO A 655 -8.42 24.59 9.15
N GLU A 656 -7.46 24.36 10.06
CA GLU A 656 -7.43 23.19 10.95
C GLU A 656 -8.50 23.35 12.07
N SER A 657 -9.77 23.23 11.69
CA SER A 657 -10.93 23.53 12.53
C SER A 657 -12.03 22.48 12.41
N ASP A 658 -13.02 22.54 13.30
CA ASP A 658 -14.14 21.58 13.35
C ASP A 658 -15.04 21.64 12.09
N VAL A 659 -15.18 20.51 11.41
CA VAL A 659 -16.01 20.36 10.19
C VAL A 659 -17.31 19.56 10.42
N ARG A 660 -17.59 19.09 11.65
CA ARG A 660 -18.76 18.23 11.94
C ARG A 660 -20.09 18.85 11.51
N ASN A 661 -20.22 20.17 11.66
CA ASN A 661 -21.44 20.92 11.33
C ASN A 661 -21.50 21.31 9.85
N LEU A 662 -20.39 21.19 9.12
CA LEU A 662 -20.27 21.49 7.69
C LEU A 662 -20.52 20.24 6.81
N ILE A 663 -20.35 19.04 7.37
CA ILE A 663 -20.58 17.74 6.71
C ILE A 663 -22.07 17.34 6.69
N GLU A 664 -22.61 17.07 5.51
CA GLU A 664 -23.93 16.46 5.28
C GLU A 664 -23.80 15.02 4.80
N LEU A 665 -24.24 14.08 5.63
CA LEU A 665 -24.13 12.63 5.39
C LEU A 665 -25.23 12.05 4.47
N GLY A 666 -26.31 12.79 4.22
CA GLY A 666 -27.43 12.32 3.38
C GLY A 666 -28.12 11.02 3.85
N GLY A 667 -27.95 10.63 5.11
CA GLY A 667 -28.46 9.37 5.68
C GLY A 667 -27.48 8.18 5.63
N ALA A 668 -26.26 8.38 5.11
CA ALA A 668 -25.21 7.38 5.03
C ALA A 668 -24.07 7.66 6.04
N GLY A 669 -22.89 7.07 5.84
CA GLY A 669 -21.67 7.33 6.61
C GLY A 669 -21.70 6.82 8.05
N ILE A 670 -22.40 5.72 8.33
CA ILE A 670 -22.38 5.05 9.64
C ILE A 670 -21.14 4.17 9.74
N ARG A 671 -20.48 4.17 10.91
CA ARG A 671 -19.25 3.41 11.22
C ARG A 671 -19.58 2.12 11.99
N ALA A 672 -18.65 1.16 12.00
CA ALA A 672 -18.79 -0.10 12.77
C ALA A 672 -19.04 0.09 14.28
N ASP A 673 -18.62 1.21 14.86
CA ASP A 673 -18.85 1.56 16.28
C ASP A 673 -20.19 2.26 16.54
N GLY A 674 -21.07 2.38 15.54
CA GLY A 674 -22.37 3.06 15.63
C GLY A 674 -22.29 4.59 15.58
N ASN A 675 -21.08 5.17 15.54
CA ASN A 675 -20.89 6.59 15.25
C ASN A 675 -20.92 6.84 13.73
N ASN A 676 -20.52 8.03 13.28
CA ASN A 676 -20.61 8.42 11.87
C ASN A 676 -19.41 9.23 11.37
N GLN A 677 -19.24 9.27 10.05
CA GLN A 677 -18.11 9.85 9.32
C GLN A 677 -18.07 11.40 9.34
N LYS A 678 -18.85 12.09 10.18
CA LYS A 678 -18.55 13.48 10.57
C LYS A 678 -17.23 13.59 11.33
N MET A 679 -16.75 12.48 11.90
CA MET A 679 -15.47 12.38 12.61
C MET A 679 -14.51 11.42 11.91
N MET A 680 -13.26 11.85 11.77
CA MET A 680 -12.11 11.03 11.37
C MET A 680 -11.58 10.23 12.58
N ARG A 681 -10.99 9.05 12.36
CA ARG A 681 -10.30 8.28 13.42
C ARG A 681 -9.05 7.56 12.94
N ASP A 682 -7.91 8.22 13.11
CA ASP A 682 -6.55 7.71 12.94
C ASP A 682 -6.00 6.99 14.20
N SER A 683 -6.60 7.30 15.36
CA SER A 683 -5.99 7.10 16.67
C SER A 683 -7.02 6.65 17.74
N SER A 684 -6.59 6.61 19.01
CA SER A 684 -7.49 6.24 20.11
C SER A 684 -8.65 7.24 20.31
N ARG A 685 -8.61 8.41 19.66
CA ARG A 685 -9.62 9.48 19.74
C ARG A 685 -10.16 9.79 18.35
N ASP A 686 -11.41 10.23 18.30
CA ASP A 686 -12.00 10.81 17.09
C ASP A 686 -11.52 12.25 16.88
N LYS A 687 -11.20 12.64 15.64
CA LYS A 687 -10.84 13.99 15.19
C LYS A 687 -12.03 14.67 14.52
N SER A 688 -12.26 15.95 14.82
CA SER A 688 -13.35 16.75 14.22
C SER A 688 -12.92 17.65 13.05
N THR A 689 -11.63 17.64 12.71
CA THR A 689 -11.04 18.26 11.51
C THR A 689 -11.17 17.30 10.31
N PHE A 690 -10.62 17.70 9.16
CA PHE A 690 -10.03 16.73 8.25
C PHE A 690 -8.65 16.29 8.80
N GLU A 691 -8.11 15.19 8.30
CA GLU A 691 -6.69 14.85 8.38
C GLU A 691 -6.22 14.46 6.98
N ASP A 692 -4.95 14.66 6.65
CA ASP A 692 -4.31 14.03 5.49
C ASP A 692 -5.14 14.14 4.19
N VAL A 693 -5.46 15.40 3.84
CA VAL A 693 -6.26 15.76 2.65
C VAL A 693 -5.42 15.55 1.39
N ASP A 694 -5.31 14.27 1.04
CA ASP A 694 -4.60 13.76 -0.11
C ASP A 694 -5.39 14.09 -1.38
N GLY A 695 -6.26 13.22 -1.86
CA GLY A 695 -6.88 13.37 -3.17
C GLY A 695 -7.75 14.62 -3.33
N MET A 696 -7.34 15.56 -4.19
CA MET A 696 -8.08 16.81 -4.38
C MET A 696 -8.10 17.31 -5.84
N GLU A 697 -9.29 17.77 -6.27
CA GLU A 697 -9.54 18.30 -7.61
C GLU A 697 -10.57 19.46 -7.61
N TRP A 698 -10.31 20.54 -8.34
CA TRP A 698 -11.15 21.76 -8.43
C TRP A 698 -11.83 21.83 -9.80
N ILE A 699 -13.17 21.77 -9.81
CA ILE A 699 -13.98 21.76 -11.04
C ILE A 699 -14.94 22.95 -11.10
N ALA A 700 -15.16 23.46 -12.32
CA ALA A 700 -16.14 24.50 -12.62
C ALA A 700 -17.42 23.89 -13.21
N ALA A 701 -18.60 24.45 -12.91
CA ALA A 701 -19.89 24.00 -13.46
C ALA A 701 -20.74 25.12 -14.09
N ALA A 702 -21.78 24.70 -14.81
CA ALA A 702 -22.63 25.56 -15.65
C ALA A 702 -23.51 26.56 -14.90
N ASP A 703 -23.66 26.42 -13.59
CA ASP A 703 -24.28 27.39 -12.68
C ASP A 703 -23.36 28.60 -12.38
N GLY A 704 -22.16 28.63 -12.99
CA GLY A 704 -21.15 29.64 -12.72
C GLY A 704 -20.45 29.46 -11.38
N GLN A 705 -20.68 28.33 -10.70
CA GLN A 705 -20.07 28.00 -9.41
C GLN A 705 -18.91 27.02 -9.59
N ASP A 706 -18.08 26.96 -8.56
CA ASP A 706 -16.94 26.06 -8.47
C ASP A 706 -17.16 25.05 -7.36
N TYR A 707 -16.54 23.88 -7.51
CA TYR A 707 -16.67 22.76 -6.59
C TYR A 707 -15.30 22.13 -6.35
N PHE A 708 -15.05 21.65 -5.13
CA PHE A 708 -13.90 20.83 -4.79
C PHE A 708 -14.37 19.37 -4.62
N ILE A 709 -13.62 18.44 -5.20
CA ILE A 709 -13.66 17.03 -4.84
C ILE A 709 -12.53 16.80 -3.86
N ILE A 710 -12.82 16.15 -2.73
CA ILE A 710 -11.91 15.97 -1.61
C ILE A 710 -11.90 14.50 -1.21
N HIS A 711 -10.72 13.97 -0.91
CA HIS A 711 -10.44 12.69 -0.29
C HIS A 711 -9.51 12.91 0.92
N GLU A 712 -9.35 11.87 1.73
CA GLU A 712 -8.39 11.80 2.84
C GLU A 712 -7.63 10.44 2.77
N ASP A 713 -6.37 10.40 3.21
CA ASP A 713 -5.69 9.20 3.74
C ASP A 713 -5.01 9.52 5.08
N GLY A 714 -5.80 9.59 6.15
CA GLY A 714 -5.25 9.66 7.51
C GLY A 714 -5.28 8.31 8.23
N GLY A 715 -5.32 7.20 7.49
CA GLY A 715 -5.41 5.84 8.01
C GLY A 715 -6.69 5.55 8.81
N ASN A 716 -7.84 6.10 8.42
CA ASN A 716 -9.13 6.02 9.11
C ASN A 716 -9.51 4.57 9.44
N TRP A 717 -9.75 4.30 10.73
CA TRP A 717 -10.07 2.96 11.19
C TRP A 717 -11.40 2.46 10.62
N TYR A 718 -12.32 3.33 10.21
CA TYR A 718 -13.64 2.93 9.69
C TYR A 718 -13.79 3.12 8.18
N GLY A 719 -12.73 3.58 7.49
CA GLY A 719 -12.72 3.84 6.06
C GLY A 719 -12.64 5.32 5.74
N GLU A 720 -11.76 5.68 4.81
CA GLU A 720 -11.48 7.06 4.40
C GLU A 720 -12.63 7.72 3.67
N ARG A 721 -12.73 9.03 3.81
CA ARG A 721 -13.94 9.78 3.49
C ARG A 721 -13.80 10.55 2.18
N LYS A 722 -14.68 10.27 1.21
CA LYS A 722 -14.81 11.07 -0.02
C LYS A 722 -15.89 12.13 0.13
N PHE A 723 -15.59 13.37 -0.25
CA PHE A 723 -16.53 14.48 -0.24
C PHE A 723 -16.60 15.22 -1.60
N LEU A 724 -17.75 15.85 -1.83
CA LEU A 724 -17.90 17.00 -2.72
C LEU A 724 -18.12 18.24 -1.84
N ALA A 725 -17.55 19.39 -2.21
CA ALA A 725 -17.82 20.67 -1.57
C ALA A 725 -18.18 21.73 -2.61
N LYS A 726 -19.23 22.53 -2.38
CA LYS A 726 -19.48 23.75 -3.17
C LYS A 726 -18.60 24.87 -2.61
N VAL A 727 -17.87 25.57 -3.48
CA VAL A 727 -16.92 26.59 -3.05
C VAL A 727 -17.66 27.79 -2.46
N GLY A 728 -17.39 28.06 -1.17
CA GLY A 728 -18.07 29.07 -0.38
C GLY A 728 -17.41 29.22 1.00
N ILE A 729 -17.78 30.25 1.76
CA ILE A 729 -17.18 30.51 3.08
C ILE A 729 -18.32 30.80 4.08
N PRO A 730 -18.56 29.91 5.08
CA PRO A 730 -17.93 28.59 5.26
C PRO A 730 -18.27 27.60 4.12
N MET A 731 -17.37 26.64 3.89
CA MET A 731 -17.62 25.52 2.98
C MET A 731 -18.73 24.61 3.52
N LYS A 732 -19.39 23.86 2.63
CA LYS A 732 -20.31 22.76 3.00
C LYS A 732 -19.92 21.49 2.26
N TYR A 733 -19.81 20.38 2.98
CA TYR A 733 -19.28 19.10 2.49
C TYR A 733 -20.38 18.06 2.38
N TYR A 734 -20.48 17.41 1.23
CA TYR A 734 -21.43 16.34 0.94
C TYR A 734 -20.66 15.01 0.92
N PHE A 735 -20.91 14.14 1.90
CA PHE A 735 -20.21 12.86 2.03
C PHE A 735 -20.68 11.87 0.96
N VAL A 736 -19.79 11.49 0.05
CA VAL A 736 -20.10 10.66 -1.12
C VAL A 736 -20.03 9.17 -0.79
N ALA A 737 -18.94 8.75 -0.16
CA ALA A 737 -18.63 7.35 0.15
C ALA A 737 -17.52 7.27 1.22
N GLN A 738 -17.39 6.10 1.82
CA GLN A 738 -16.20 5.68 2.57
C GLN A 738 -15.46 4.55 1.84
N SER A 739 -14.15 4.44 2.03
CA SER A 739 -13.36 3.28 1.64
C SER A 739 -13.44 2.16 2.71
N GLY A 740 -12.61 1.10 2.61
CA GLY A 740 -12.37 0.16 3.70
C GLY A 740 -11.42 0.72 4.79
N GLY A 741 -11.54 0.23 6.03
CA GLY A 741 -10.72 0.66 7.16
C GLY A 741 -10.42 -0.49 8.14
N ARG A 742 -9.37 -0.36 8.96
CA ARG A 742 -8.85 -1.48 9.78
C ARG A 742 -9.79 -2.02 10.87
N ALA A 743 -10.88 -1.30 11.13
CA ALA A 743 -11.98 -1.63 12.02
C ALA A 743 -13.36 -1.48 11.32
N ASN A 744 -13.39 -1.36 9.99
CA ASN A 744 -14.60 -1.55 9.18
C ASN A 744 -14.99 -3.04 9.23
N THR A 745 -16.29 -3.34 9.31
CA THR A 745 -16.76 -4.71 9.57
C THR A 745 -16.44 -5.68 8.42
N ARG A 746 -16.37 -5.23 7.16
CA ARG A 746 -15.98 -6.08 6.02
C ARG A 746 -14.49 -6.42 6.03
N GLU A 747 -13.65 -5.44 6.35
CA GLU A 747 -12.21 -5.64 6.51
C GLU A 747 -11.88 -6.58 7.67
N LEU A 748 -12.64 -6.49 8.77
CA LEU A 748 -12.56 -7.43 9.90
C LEU A 748 -13.12 -8.83 9.56
N ALA A 749 -14.15 -8.93 8.73
CA ALA A 749 -14.71 -10.19 8.24
C ALA A 749 -13.85 -10.86 7.15
N GLY A 750 -12.84 -10.16 6.61
CA GLY A 750 -11.94 -10.67 5.58
C GLY A 750 -12.56 -10.74 4.18
N VAL A 751 -13.55 -9.88 3.88
CA VAL A 751 -14.33 -9.92 2.63
C VAL A 751 -14.09 -8.69 1.75
N SER A 752 -13.94 -8.91 0.44
CA SER A 752 -13.74 -7.85 -0.56
C SER A 752 -14.82 -7.90 -1.64
N SER A 753 -14.94 -6.87 -2.49
CA SER A 753 -15.83 -6.93 -3.65
C SER A 753 -15.29 -7.85 -4.76
N VAL A 754 -14.00 -8.19 -4.69
CA VAL A 754 -13.31 -9.14 -5.55
C VAL A 754 -12.92 -10.37 -4.73
N ALA A 755 -13.41 -11.56 -5.09
CA ALA A 755 -13.28 -12.73 -4.24
C ALA A 755 -11.82 -13.21 -4.05
N GLY A 756 -11.46 -13.52 -2.80
CA GLY A 756 -10.20 -14.16 -2.41
C GLY A 756 -8.95 -13.27 -2.43
N VAL A 757 -9.09 -11.95 -2.56
CA VAL A 757 -7.95 -11.01 -2.62
C VAL A 757 -7.59 -10.39 -1.28
N HIS A 758 -8.42 -10.55 -0.24
CA HIS A 758 -8.20 -9.95 1.07
C HIS A 758 -6.98 -10.56 1.79
N GLY A 759 -6.08 -9.72 2.28
CA GLY A 759 -4.82 -10.10 2.92
C GLY A 759 -4.69 -9.72 4.39
N GLY A 760 -5.80 -9.35 5.05
CA GLY A 760 -5.84 -8.88 6.44
C GLY A 760 -6.03 -7.36 6.57
N ALA A 761 -6.88 -6.97 7.54
CA ALA A 761 -7.45 -5.63 7.73
C ALA A 761 -6.43 -4.48 7.79
N GLY A 762 -6.85 -3.30 7.30
CA GLY A 762 -6.04 -2.09 7.14
C GLY A 762 -6.87 -0.97 6.51
N SER A 763 -6.25 0.19 6.22
CA SER A 763 -6.88 1.27 5.47
C SER A 763 -6.93 0.99 3.96
N HIS A 764 -7.97 1.52 3.33
CA HIS A 764 -8.09 1.88 1.93
C HIS A 764 -8.30 3.39 1.85
N GLU A 765 -8.18 3.98 0.67
CA GLU A 765 -8.28 5.42 0.46
C GLU A 765 -8.85 5.73 -0.94
N PHE A 766 -9.02 7.01 -1.23
CA PHE A 766 -9.24 7.52 -2.58
C PHE A 766 -8.21 8.63 -2.82
N SER A 767 -7.62 8.70 -4.01
CA SER A 767 -6.58 9.70 -4.29
C SER A 767 -6.85 10.46 -5.58
N GLY A 768 -6.71 9.83 -6.75
CA GLY A 768 -6.97 10.47 -8.05
C GLY A 768 -8.43 10.83 -8.32
N ALA A 769 -8.67 11.97 -8.98
CA ALA A 769 -9.95 12.38 -9.55
C ALA A 769 -9.75 13.21 -10.83
N PHE A 770 -10.62 13.06 -11.83
CA PHE A 770 -10.56 13.83 -13.10
C PHE A 770 -11.95 13.99 -13.73
N ASP A 771 -12.26 15.19 -14.25
CA ASP A 771 -13.52 15.45 -14.96
C ASP A 771 -13.46 14.95 -16.42
N LEU A 772 -14.32 13.99 -16.78
CA LEU A 772 -14.46 13.50 -18.15
C LEU A 772 -15.47 14.32 -18.98
N SER A 773 -16.22 15.23 -18.35
CA SER A 773 -17.40 15.85 -18.96
C SER A 773 -17.07 16.58 -20.26
N GLY A 774 -15.92 17.24 -20.35
CA GLY A 774 -15.48 17.95 -21.55
C GLY A 774 -15.22 17.02 -22.74
N LEU A 775 -14.83 15.76 -22.47
CA LEU A 775 -14.63 14.73 -23.48
C LEU A 775 -15.96 14.14 -23.98
N LEU A 776 -16.95 14.05 -23.07
CA LEU A 776 -18.22 13.34 -23.28
C LEU A 776 -19.40 14.24 -23.68
N ARG A 777 -19.30 15.56 -23.45
CA ARG A 777 -20.38 16.53 -23.74
C ARG A 777 -20.75 16.55 -25.22
N LYS A 778 -22.05 16.47 -25.49
CA LYS A 778 -22.63 16.57 -26.83
C LYS A 778 -23.19 17.96 -27.11
N ASP A 779 -23.31 18.31 -28.39
CA ASP A 779 -23.99 19.51 -28.87
C ASP A 779 -25.50 19.28 -29.06
N ALA A 780 -26.22 20.33 -29.45
CA ALA A 780 -27.67 20.28 -29.70
C ALA A 780 -28.07 19.42 -30.93
N SER A 781 -27.09 18.96 -31.73
CA SER A 781 -27.30 18.00 -32.83
C SER A 781 -26.97 16.55 -32.42
N GLY A 782 -26.54 16.33 -31.17
CA GLY A 782 -26.14 15.02 -30.66
C GLY A 782 -24.70 14.61 -30.98
N ASN A 783 -23.90 15.47 -31.63
CA ASN A 783 -22.49 15.20 -31.92
C ASN A 783 -21.62 15.52 -30.70
N PHE A 784 -20.46 14.88 -30.56
CA PHE A 784 -19.52 15.23 -29.51
C PHE A 784 -18.90 16.61 -29.74
N ALA A 785 -18.94 17.48 -28.73
CA ALA A 785 -18.60 18.89 -28.87
C ALA A 785 -17.07 19.16 -28.88
N LEU A 786 -16.27 18.27 -28.29
CA LEU A 786 -14.80 18.37 -28.28
C LEU A 786 -14.19 17.61 -29.47
N PRO A 787 -13.46 18.29 -30.39
CA PRO A 787 -12.71 17.63 -31.46
C PRO A 787 -11.46 16.92 -30.93
N VAL A 788 -10.94 15.97 -31.72
CA VAL A 788 -9.65 15.33 -31.45
C VAL A 788 -8.52 16.35 -31.62
N LYS A 789 -7.54 16.37 -30.70
CA LYS A 789 -6.42 17.33 -30.67
C LYS A 789 -6.89 18.79 -30.66
N ASP A 790 -7.82 19.10 -29.75
CA ASP A 790 -8.15 20.48 -29.42
C ASP A 790 -6.91 21.23 -28.90
N VAL A 791 -6.73 22.48 -29.33
CA VAL A 791 -5.64 23.38 -28.90
C VAL A 791 -6.16 24.77 -28.54
N THR A 792 -7.47 24.90 -28.27
CA THR A 792 -8.11 26.18 -27.90
C THR A 792 -8.51 26.23 -26.43
N GLY A 793 -8.30 25.16 -25.67
CA GLY A 793 -8.74 25.04 -24.27
C GLY A 793 -10.19 24.55 -24.14
N LYS A 794 -10.81 24.09 -25.24
CA LYS A 794 -12.26 23.81 -25.32
C LYS A 794 -12.72 22.72 -24.36
N LYS A 795 -11.82 21.81 -23.93
CA LYS A 795 -12.08 20.82 -22.88
C LYS A 795 -12.61 21.50 -21.61
N ARG A 796 -11.88 22.49 -21.10
CA ARG A 796 -12.21 23.22 -19.86
C ARG A 796 -13.46 24.10 -20.04
N GLU A 797 -13.66 24.67 -21.23
CA GLU A 797 -14.91 25.39 -21.58
C GLU A 797 -16.14 24.46 -21.50
N LEU A 798 -16.05 23.25 -22.06
CA LEU A 798 -17.13 22.26 -22.05
C LEU A 798 -17.37 21.68 -20.65
N GLU A 799 -16.32 21.52 -19.84
CA GLU A 799 -16.42 21.16 -18.42
C GLU A 799 -17.16 22.23 -17.62
N ALA A 800 -16.73 23.50 -17.74
CA ALA A 800 -17.41 24.63 -17.12
C ALA A 800 -18.84 24.83 -17.64
N ALA A 801 -19.15 24.38 -18.87
CA ALA A 801 -20.50 24.39 -19.43
C ALA A 801 -21.32 23.11 -19.13
N THR A 802 -20.83 22.20 -18.28
CA THR A 802 -21.60 21.02 -17.83
C THR A 802 -22.26 21.28 -16.47
N PRO A 803 -23.57 21.05 -16.32
CA PRO A 803 -24.26 21.10 -15.02
C PRO A 803 -23.67 20.11 -14.01
N ILE A 804 -23.60 20.50 -12.74
CA ILE A 804 -22.91 19.72 -11.69
C ILE A 804 -23.43 18.27 -11.54
N ASN A 805 -24.74 18.02 -11.70
CA ASN A 805 -25.33 16.67 -11.64
C ASN A 805 -25.23 15.88 -12.97
N GLU A 806 -24.85 16.52 -14.07
CA GLU A 806 -24.52 15.84 -15.34
C GLU A 806 -23.04 15.43 -15.40
N LYS A 807 -22.19 16.06 -14.55
CA LYS A 807 -20.76 15.79 -14.53
C LYS A 807 -20.45 14.33 -14.25
N THR A 808 -19.50 13.82 -15.02
CA THR A 808 -19.11 12.41 -15.04
C THR A 808 -17.62 12.36 -14.73
N ILE A 809 -17.29 11.98 -13.49
CA ILE A 809 -15.96 12.10 -12.89
C ILE A 809 -15.34 10.71 -12.74
N ALA A 810 -14.13 10.51 -13.26
CA ALA A 810 -13.34 9.32 -12.95
C ALA A 810 -12.59 9.51 -11.62
N VAL A 811 -12.49 8.47 -10.81
CA VAL A 811 -11.95 8.48 -9.45
C VAL A 811 -11.16 7.19 -9.21
N ASN A 812 -9.97 7.26 -8.61
CA ASN A 812 -9.26 6.07 -8.15
C ASN A 812 -9.65 5.70 -6.71
N LEU A 813 -9.63 4.42 -6.38
CA LEU A 813 -9.67 3.90 -5.01
C LEU A 813 -8.50 2.93 -4.82
N GLN A 814 -7.70 3.16 -3.77
CA GLN A 814 -6.57 2.31 -3.39
C GLN A 814 -6.99 1.35 -2.27
N ALA A 815 -6.80 0.05 -2.47
CA ALA A 815 -7.19 -1.00 -1.52
C ALA A 815 -5.96 -1.78 -1.03
N HIS A 816 -5.20 -1.22 -0.09
CA HIS A 816 -3.92 -1.78 0.36
C HIS A 816 -4.06 -3.15 1.05
N THR A 817 -5.26 -3.54 1.47
CA THR A 817 -5.54 -4.87 2.07
C THR A 817 -5.83 -5.95 1.02
N ASN A 818 -6.21 -5.57 -0.20
CA ASN A 818 -6.48 -6.47 -1.33
C ASN A 818 -5.16 -6.95 -2.00
N ARG A 819 -4.36 -7.73 -1.27
CA ARG A 819 -2.98 -8.16 -1.61
C ARG A 819 -2.78 -9.68 -1.57
N ALA A 820 -3.84 -10.47 -1.68
CA ALA A 820 -3.82 -11.93 -1.57
C ALA A 820 -4.36 -12.64 -2.83
N GLY A 821 -4.48 -13.97 -2.77
CA GLY A 821 -5.03 -14.79 -3.84
C GLY A 821 -4.31 -14.58 -5.18
N PHE A 822 -5.06 -14.21 -6.21
CA PHE A 822 -4.51 -14.03 -7.55
C PHE A 822 -3.50 -12.85 -7.65
N ALA A 823 -3.61 -11.85 -6.78
CA ALA A 823 -2.69 -10.69 -6.77
C ALA A 823 -1.23 -11.13 -6.58
N VAL A 824 -1.01 -12.04 -5.62
CA VAL A 824 0.29 -12.65 -5.34
C VAL A 824 0.70 -13.64 -6.43
N THR A 825 -0.24 -14.44 -6.94
CA THR A 825 0.04 -15.48 -7.93
C THR A 825 0.52 -14.91 -9.27
N PHE A 826 -0.12 -13.84 -9.77
CA PHE A 826 0.26 -13.23 -11.05
C PHE A 826 1.18 -12.02 -10.88
N GLY A 827 1.27 -11.44 -9.67
CA GLY A 827 2.09 -10.27 -9.40
C GLY A 827 1.44 -8.96 -9.81
N SER A 828 0.12 -8.81 -9.65
CA SER A 828 -0.54 -7.51 -9.78
C SER A 828 -0.22 -6.55 -8.62
N ASP A 829 0.59 -6.99 -7.65
CA ASP A 829 0.84 -6.38 -6.33
C ASP A 829 -0.44 -6.32 -5.47
N ARG A 830 -1.42 -5.52 -5.88
CA ARG A 830 -2.73 -5.38 -5.21
C ARG A 830 -3.89 -5.42 -6.21
N VAL A 831 -5.12 -5.33 -5.69
CA VAL A 831 -6.37 -5.37 -6.44
C VAL A 831 -7.26 -4.21 -5.99
N SER A 832 -7.28 -3.16 -6.81
CA SER A 832 -7.88 -1.85 -6.54
C SER A 832 -8.68 -1.38 -7.76
N GLN A 833 -9.36 -0.24 -7.70
CA GLN A 833 -10.39 0.10 -8.69
C GLN A 833 -10.29 1.50 -9.27
N ASP A 834 -10.50 1.56 -10.58
CA ASP A 834 -10.93 2.77 -11.27
C ASP A 834 -12.45 2.83 -11.21
N LEU A 835 -12.98 3.95 -10.75
CA LEU A 835 -14.39 4.19 -10.51
C LEU A 835 -14.89 5.33 -11.38
N LEU A 836 -16.18 5.30 -11.72
CA LEU A 836 -16.89 6.40 -12.37
C LEU A 836 -18.01 6.89 -11.45
N PHE A 837 -18.01 8.17 -11.17
CA PHE A 837 -18.94 8.85 -10.27
C PHE A 837 -19.78 9.87 -11.06
N ARG A 838 -21.10 9.83 -10.88
CA ARG A 838 -22.03 10.86 -11.35
C ARG A 838 -22.81 11.41 -10.15
N LEU A 839 -22.88 12.74 -10.09
CA LEU A 839 -23.43 13.50 -8.98
C LEU A 839 -24.98 13.52 -8.98
N SER A 840 -25.57 13.58 -7.78
CA SER A 840 -27.01 13.68 -7.57
C SER A 840 -27.30 14.48 -6.29
N VAL A 841 -26.94 15.76 -6.29
CA VAL A 841 -27.12 16.66 -5.14
C VAL A 841 -28.23 17.67 -5.41
N SER A 842 -29.20 17.80 -4.48
CA SER A 842 -30.10 18.97 -4.45
C SER A 842 -29.41 20.08 -3.66
N ILE A 843 -28.80 21.02 -4.39
CA ILE A 843 -27.92 22.05 -3.81
C ILE A 843 -28.72 23.22 -3.21
N ASP A 844 -29.91 23.50 -3.76
CA ASP A 844 -30.72 24.68 -3.43
C ASP A 844 -32.10 24.33 -2.81
N GLY A 845 -32.22 23.16 -2.16
CA GLY A 845 -33.38 22.81 -1.33
C GLY A 845 -34.70 22.51 -2.06
N SER A 846 -34.67 22.39 -3.39
CA SER A 846 -35.83 21.98 -4.19
C SER A 846 -36.10 20.47 -4.06
N GLN A 847 -37.38 20.08 -4.20
CA GLN A 847 -37.84 18.74 -3.79
C GLN A 847 -37.59 17.66 -4.86
N TRP A 848 -36.79 16.67 -4.46
CA TRP A 848 -36.97 15.23 -4.73
C TRP A 848 -37.30 14.78 -6.17
N ALA A 849 -36.30 14.22 -6.84
CA ALA A 849 -36.51 12.95 -7.53
C ALA A 849 -36.25 11.82 -6.53
N SER A 850 -37.28 11.05 -6.16
CA SER A 850 -37.11 9.88 -5.29
C SER A 850 -36.40 8.75 -6.05
N LYS A 851 -35.33 8.17 -5.48
CA LYS A 851 -34.82 6.87 -5.94
C LYS A 851 -35.97 5.86 -5.86
N GLY A 852 -36.41 5.34 -7.01
CA GLY A 852 -37.54 4.42 -7.09
C GLY A 852 -37.27 3.15 -6.30
N SER A 853 -38.10 2.83 -5.32
CA SER A 853 -37.89 1.70 -4.41
C SER A 853 -38.15 0.36 -5.11
N ALA A 854 -37.12 -0.18 -5.76
CA ALA A 854 -37.15 -1.51 -6.33
C ALA A 854 -37.16 -2.57 -5.21
N GLY A 855 -38.21 -3.39 -5.15
CA GLY A 855 -38.18 -4.67 -4.44
C GLY A 855 -38.95 -4.78 -3.12
N TYR A 856 -40.27 -4.62 -3.14
CA TYR A 856 -41.19 -5.48 -2.37
C TYR A 856 -42.55 -5.53 -3.08
N GLY A 857 -43.05 -6.71 -3.45
CA GLY A 857 -44.41 -6.86 -4.05
C GLY A 857 -44.56 -7.73 -5.31
N ALA A 858 -43.70 -8.72 -5.55
CA ALA A 858 -43.85 -9.63 -6.69
C ALA A 858 -44.93 -10.72 -6.46
N LEU A 859 -46.22 -10.35 -6.51
CA LEU A 859 -47.33 -11.33 -6.36
C LEU A 859 -48.68 -10.82 -6.94
N CYS A 860 -48.82 -10.76 -8.28
CA CYS A 860 -50.07 -11.08 -9.03
C CYS A 860 -49.96 -10.86 -10.56
N VAL A 861 -49.87 -11.97 -11.31
CA VAL A 861 -50.71 -12.33 -12.49
C VAL A 861 -51.63 -11.20 -13.01
N THR A 862 -51.61 -10.73 -14.28
CA THR A 862 -51.94 -11.47 -15.52
C THR A 862 -51.64 -10.67 -16.82
N PHE A 863 -51.56 -11.38 -17.95
CA PHE A 863 -51.60 -10.96 -19.37
C PHE A 863 -52.24 -9.60 -19.79
N ALA A 864 -51.56 -8.91 -20.73
CA ALA A 864 -52.16 -8.27 -21.92
C ALA A 864 -51.11 -8.24 -23.06
N GLN A 865 -51.52 -8.08 -24.33
CA GLN A 865 -50.65 -8.28 -25.51
C GLN A 865 -50.69 -7.13 -26.54
N LEU A 866 -49.52 -6.92 -27.19
CA LEU A 866 -49.28 -6.29 -28.52
C LEU A 866 -49.44 -4.75 -28.71
N PRO A 867 -48.52 -4.12 -29.51
CA PRO A 867 -48.61 -2.75 -30.07
C PRO A 867 -49.10 -2.82 -31.55
N PRO A 868 -48.85 -1.87 -32.51
CA PRO A 868 -48.15 -0.56 -32.50
C PRO A 868 -48.86 0.58 -33.32
N LEU A 869 -48.09 1.63 -33.69
CA LEU A 869 -48.32 2.65 -34.76
C LEU A 869 -49.26 3.84 -34.46
N SER A 870 -49.15 5.03 -35.09
CA SER A 870 -48.02 5.79 -35.70
C SER A 870 -48.52 7.16 -36.24
N ILE A 871 -47.62 8.16 -36.42
CA ILE A 871 -47.86 9.45 -37.16
C ILE A 871 -48.84 10.39 -36.44
N GLY A 872 -48.45 11.54 -35.88
CA GLY A 872 -48.11 12.82 -36.56
C GLY A 872 -49.14 13.92 -36.12
N ALA A 873 -48.96 15.23 -36.33
CA ALA A 873 -47.86 16.02 -36.88
C ALA A 873 -48.08 17.54 -36.59
N TRP A 874 -46.98 18.30 -36.39
CA TRP A 874 -46.80 19.74 -36.73
C TRP A 874 -47.45 20.90 -35.90
N LEU A 875 -46.65 21.98 -35.72
CA LEU A 875 -46.97 23.42 -35.45
C LEU A 875 -47.54 23.84 -34.07
N LEU A 876 -47.41 25.10 -33.62
CA LEU A 876 -46.26 26.04 -33.60
C LEU A 876 -46.59 27.21 -32.64
N GLU A 877 -45.55 27.81 -32.04
CA GLU A 877 -45.48 29.21 -31.56
C GLU A 877 -46.34 29.73 -30.39
N ALA A 878 -45.91 30.88 -29.88
CA ALA A 878 -46.46 31.62 -28.74
C ALA A 878 -47.80 32.31 -29.07
N GLY A 879 -48.62 32.74 -28.11
CA GLY A 879 -48.46 32.71 -26.65
C GLY A 879 -48.95 34.03 -26.04
N VAL A 880 -49.96 33.97 -25.16
CA VAL A 880 -50.59 35.15 -24.55
C VAL A 880 -50.86 34.87 -23.07
N PHE A 881 -50.50 35.82 -22.21
CA PHE A 881 -50.87 35.86 -20.80
C PHE A 881 -52.28 36.44 -20.67
N GLU A 882 -53.20 35.76 -19.97
CA GLU A 882 -54.07 36.44 -19.01
C GLU A 882 -54.67 35.49 -17.97
N THR A 883 -55.05 36.04 -16.82
CA THR A 883 -55.49 35.33 -15.62
C THR A 883 -56.99 35.48 -15.37
N ALA A 884 -57.70 34.44 -14.91
CA ALA A 884 -58.54 34.49 -13.70
C ALA A 884 -59.39 33.21 -13.44
N ILE A 885 -59.26 32.66 -12.23
CA ILE A 885 -60.34 32.25 -11.30
C ILE A 885 -61.51 31.36 -11.82
N GLY A 886 -61.73 30.18 -11.20
CA GLY A 886 -63.11 29.77 -10.87
C GLY A 886 -63.51 28.28 -10.76
N LYS A 887 -63.21 27.65 -9.60
CA LYS A 887 -64.05 26.69 -8.81
C LYS A 887 -65.23 25.90 -9.48
N VAL A 888 -65.37 24.59 -9.15
CA VAL A 888 -66.40 24.01 -8.21
C VAL A 888 -66.53 22.45 -8.29
N SER A 889 -66.46 21.80 -7.11
CA SER A 889 -67.12 20.53 -6.63
C SER A 889 -67.09 19.18 -7.37
N CYS A 890 -66.59 18.13 -6.66
CA CYS A 890 -67.37 17.03 -6.01
C CYS A 890 -66.39 16.02 -5.37
N ARG A 891 -66.40 15.54 -4.11
CA ARG A 891 -67.29 15.50 -2.91
C ARG A 891 -68.10 14.21 -2.67
N MET A 892 -67.55 13.28 -1.86
CA MET A 892 -68.22 12.44 -0.84
C MET A 892 -67.12 11.66 -0.05
N SER A 893 -66.98 11.81 1.27
CA SER A 893 -67.58 10.98 2.37
C SER A 893 -66.88 9.62 2.55
N VAL A 894 -66.49 9.13 3.76
CA VAL A 894 -67.29 8.93 4.99
C VAL A 894 -66.41 8.84 6.29
N ALA A 895 -66.93 9.37 7.41
CA ALA A 895 -66.67 9.07 8.84
C ALA A 895 -65.26 9.19 9.49
N VAL A 896 -65.27 9.26 10.83
CA VAL A 896 -64.15 9.43 11.78
C VAL A 896 -64.39 8.51 13.01
N PRO A 897 -63.41 8.30 13.92
CA PRO A 897 -63.48 9.09 15.17
C PRO A 897 -62.11 9.52 15.77
N SER A 898 -62.10 10.75 16.29
CA SER A 898 -61.36 11.31 17.46
C SER A 898 -60.09 10.67 18.05
N ALA A 899 -59.13 11.41 18.63
CA ALA A 899 -58.82 12.85 18.66
C ALA A 899 -57.56 13.09 19.53
N VAL A 900 -56.84 14.20 19.31
CA VAL A 900 -56.31 15.16 20.32
C VAL A 900 -55.63 16.31 19.55
N ARG A 901 -55.62 17.53 20.11
CA ARG A 901 -55.16 18.75 19.41
C ARG A 901 -53.70 19.10 19.73
N PHE A 902 -52.98 19.55 18.71
CA PHE A 902 -52.03 20.66 18.85
C PHE A 902 -52.72 21.98 18.47
N THR A 903 -52.23 23.10 19.00
CA THR A 903 -52.60 24.46 18.56
C THR A 903 -51.36 25.15 18.02
N THR A 904 -51.42 25.54 16.74
CA THR A 904 -50.45 26.41 16.06
C THR A 904 -50.73 27.89 16.34
N CYS A 905 -49.76 28.74 16.01
CA CYS A 905 -50.03 30.05 15.37
C CYS A 905 -48.77 30.52 14.64
N GLU A 906 -48.96 31.28 13.56
CA GLU A 906 -47.89 31.65 12.62
C GLU A 906 -47.55 33.16 12.66
N ALA A 907 -46.26 33.42 12.42
CA ALA A 907 -45.61 34.54 11.72
C ALA A 907 -46.33 35.89 11.44
N SER A 908 -45.57 36.98 11.63
CA SER A 908 -45.33 37.99 10.57
C SER A 908 -44.09 38.87 10.91
N PRO A 909 -43.38 39.49 9.92
CA PRO A 909 -42.10 40.18 10.14
C PRO A 909 -42.13 41.70 9.85
N GLU A 910 -41.08 42.46 10.28
CA GLU A 910 -40.66 43.72 9.62
C GLU A 910 -39.20 44.12 9.97
N GLN A 911 -38.66 45.15 9.28
CA GLN A 911 -37.24 45.56 9.33
C GLN A 911 -37.05 46.99 9.88
N GLN A 912 -35.91 47.30 10.53
CA GLN A 912 -35.06 48.50 10.23
C GLN A 912 -33.83 48.72 11.15
N ASN A 913 -32.67 48.91 10.50
CA ASN A 913 -31.57 49.88 10.72
C ASN A 913 -31.06 50.35 12.11
N ALA A 914 -29.72 50.40 12.18
CA ALA A 914 -28.86 51.40 12.87
C ALA A 914 -28.50 51.18 14.38
N PRO A 915 -27.40 51.80 14.89
CA PRO A 915 -26.52 51.14 15.88
C PRO A 915 -26.22 51.94 17.17
N LEU A 916 -25.25 51.40 17.96
CA LEU A 916 -24.57 51.98 19.14
C LEU A 916 -25.37 52.06 20.46
N ALA A 917 -24.88 51.36 21.49
CA ALA A 917 -24.33 51.99 22.72
C ALA A 917 -23.91 50.92 23.76
N SER A 918 -22.86 51.21 24.53
CA SER A 918 -22.42 50.40 25.67
C SER A 918 -23.04 50.89 26.98
N PHE A 919 -23.67 50.00 27.77
CA PHE A 919 -23.96 50.26 29.18
C PHE A 919 -23.86 48.99 30.05
N GLY A 920 -23.18 49.16 31.18
CA GLY A 920 -23.38 48.48 32.46
C GLY A 920 -22.99 49.48 33.55
N PRO A 921 -22.72 49.08 34.80
CA PRO A 921 -23.05 47.80 35.45
C PRO A 921 -23.82 48.00 36.79
N CYS A 922 -24.37 46.92 37.37
CA CYS A 922 -24.71 46.74 38.78
C CYS A 922 -25.17 45.28 39.00
N GLY A 923 -24.92 44.59 40.12
CA GLY A 923 -24.07 44.92 41.26
C GLY A 923 -24.44 44.12 42.53
N ASP A 924 -23.68 43.06 42.83
CA ASP A 924 -23.65 42.26 44.08
C ASP A 924 -24.98 41.57 44.50
N SER A 925 -25.05 40.55 45.38
CA SER A 925 -24.12 39.95 46.36
C SER A 925 -24.16 38.38 46.27
N GLU A 926 -23.36 37.54 46.93
CA GLU A 926 -22.71 37.59 48.26
C GLU A 926 -21.26 37.04 48.30
N HIS A 927 -20.57 37.28 49.43
CA HIS A 927 -19.27 36.72 49.81
C HIS A 927 -19.39 35.23 50.26
N ILE A 928 -18.36 34.41 50.52
CA ILE A 928 -17.09 34.55 51.26
C ILE A 928 -16.07 33.54 50.67
N GLY A 929 -14.74 33.73 50.61
CA GLY A 929 -13.86 34.67 51.32
C GLY A 929 -12.91 33.93 52.27
N ALA A 930 -12.09 33.00 51.78
CA ALA A 930 -10.68 33.24 51.39
C ALA A 930 -9.68 33.50 52.55
N ALA A 931 -8.53 32.83 52.51
CA ALA A 931 -7.36 33.16 53.34
C ALA A 931 -6.07 33.11 52.50
N ARG A 932 -5.25 34.16 52.57
CA ARG A 932 -3.95 34.28 51.86
C ARG A 932 -2.80 33.98 52.83
N SER A 933 -1.63 33.54 52.35
CA SER A 933 -0.44 34.40 52.09
C SER A 933 0.82 33.55 52.42
N SER A 934 2.07 33.84 52.03
CA SER A 934 2.71 34.85 51.15
C SER A 934 4.17 34.41 50.84
N TRP A 935 4.95 35.27 50.16
CA TRP A 935 6.43 35.31 50.01
C TRP A 935 7.06 34.93 48.64
N ARG A 936 8.34 35.29 48.49
CA ARG A 936 9.03 35.63 47.22
C ARG A 936 9.98 34.53 46.73
N MET A 937 10.26 34.52 45.42
CA MET A 937 11.44 33.84 44.85
C MET A 937 12.77 34.50 45.29
N PRO A 938 13.88 33.75 45.23
CA PRO A 938 14.84 33.94 44.13
C PRO A 938 15.27 32.63 43.42
N ARG A 939 16.08 32.76 42.37
CA ARG A 939 16.54 31.68 41.46
C ARG A 939 17.75 30.89 42.01
N SER A 940 17.76 29.58 41.76
CA SER A 940 18.97 28.81 41.37
C SER A 940 18.56 27.52 40.63
N GLY A 941 19.47 26.94 39.86
CA GLY A 941 19.15 25.86 38.89
C GLY A 941 19.22 24.43 39.45
N GLY A 942 18.55 23.50 38.76
CA GLY A 942 18.55 22.06 39.01
C GLY A 942 17.88 21.34 37.84
N ARG A 943 18.25 20.08 37.60
CA ARG A 943 17.77 19.26 36.46
C ARG A 943 16.77 18.19 36.92
N ASP A 944 16.13 17.59 35.92
CA ASP A 944 15.35 16.33 35.96
C ASP A 944 13.92 16.41 36.54
N GLY A 945 13.01 15.68 35.90
CA GLY A 945 11.57 15.97 35.92
C GLY A 945 10.74 15.18 36.94
N PHE A 946 9.42 15.40 36.90
CA PHE A 946 8.39 14.34 36.83
C PHE A 946 7.03 14.94 36.40
N ASP A 947 6.16 14.10 35.83
CA ASP A 947 4.82 14.47 35.37
C ASP A 947 3.77 14.34 36.50
N PHE A 948 2.69 15.13 36.43
CA PHE A 948 1.59 15.16 37.39
C PHE A 948 0.25 15.41 36.68
N SER A 949 -0.44 14.33 36.29
CA SER A 949 -1.89 14.36 36.08
C SER A 949 -2.53 13.05 36.55
N PHE A 950 -3.41 13.16 37.55
CA PHE A 950 -4.18 12.04 38.12
C PHE A 950 -5.58 12.55 38.44
N LEU A 951 -6.61 11.72 38.19
CA LEU A 951 -8.04 12.06 38.24
C LEU A 951 -8.46 13.01 37.08
N THR A 952 -9.63 12.85 36.45
CA THR A 952 -10.88 12.25 36.97
C THR A 952 -11.42 11.04 36.20
N ASN A 953 -11.88 10.06 36.97
CA ASN A 953 -13.03 9.16 36.80
C ASN A 953 -13.33 8.59 35.39
N ARG A 954 -12.93 7.32 35.20
CA ARG A 954 -13.83 6.30 34.61
C ARG A 954 -14.68 5.68 35.71
N ASP A 955 -15.77 5.01 35.34
CA ASP A 955 -16.64 4.27 36.27
C ASP A 955 -16.10 2.84 36.53
N ASP A 956 -16.41 2.28 37.70
CA ASP A 956 -15.72 1.12 38.28
C ASP A 956 -16.39 -0.24 37.96
N SER A 957 -15.59 -1.25 37.60
CA SER A 957 -15.98 -2.68 37.69
C SER A 957 -14.84 -3.72 37.57
N GLN A 958 -13.59 -3.33 37.30
CA GLN A 958 -12.41 -4.21 37.45
C GLN A 958 -11.28 -3.46 38.17
N GLY A 959 -11.10 -3.77 39.46
CA GLY A 959 -10.16 -3.06 40.34
C GLY A 959 -8.71 -3.50 40.15
N PHE A 960 -7.84 -2.56 39.79
CA PHE A 960 -6.39 -2.78 39.73
C PHE A 960 -5.78 -2.75 41.14
N ILE A 961 -5.23 -3.90 41.58
CA ILE A 961 -4.59 -4.04 42.90
C ILE A 961 -3.20 -3.38 42.88
N ALA A 962 -3.13 -2.16 43.43
CA ALA A 962 -1.88 -1.45 43.69
C ALA A 962 -1.10 -2.07 44.88
N GLU A 963 0.19 -1.80 44.99
CA GLU A 963 1.02 -2.34 46.09
C GLU A 963 0.65 -1.77 47.47
N GLU A 964 -0.04 -0.62 47.46
CA GLU A 964 -0.65 0.04 48.61
C GLU A 964 -1.93 -0.64 49.13
N ASP A 965 -2.51 -1.60 48.38
CA ASP A 965 -3.66 -2.38 48.83
C ASP A 965 -3.31 -3.15 50.12
N ARG A 966 -3.99 -2.80 51.20
CA ARG A 966 -3.77 -3.36 52.54
C ARG A 966 -4.51 -4.69 52.75
N VAL A 967 -5.45 -5.03 51.87
CA VAL A 967 -6.30 -6.22 51.95
C VAL A 967 -5.68 -7.35 51.13
N ASN A 968 -5.42 -7.14 49.83
CA ASN A 968 -4.91 -8.19 48.95
C ASN A 968 -3.38 -8.27 48.92
N CYS A 969 -2.84 -9.46 48.66
CA CYS A 969 -1.39 -9.66 48.52
C CYS A 969 -0.92 -9.30 47.09
N PRO A 970 -0.13 -8.22 46.89
CA PRO A 970 0.29 -7.81 45.55
C PRO A 970 1.23 -8.82 44.89
N PHE A 971 2.02 -9.57 45.68
CA PHE A 971 2.85 -10.66 45.15
C PHE A 971 2.00 -11.84 44.68
N TYR A 972 1.01 -12.28 45.45
CA TYR A 972 0.13 -13.36 45.01
C TYR A 972 -0.67 -12.97 43.75
N PHE A 973 -1.18 -11.74 43.68
CA PHE A 973 -1.92 -11.26 42.50
C PHE A 973 -1.03 -11.14 41.25
N LYS A 974 0.15 -10.50 41.35
CA LYS A 974 1.04 -10.28 40.20
C LYS A 974 1.83 -11.52 39.76
N ILE A 975 2.15 -12.43 40.68
CA ILE A 975 3.10 -13.54 40.47
C ILE A 975 2.42 -14.92 40.58
N GLY A 976 1.20 -15.00 41.11
CA GLY A 976 0.50 -16.26 41.40
C GLY A 976 1.11 -17.05 42.57
N ALA A 977 2.15 -16.51 43.21
CA ALA A 977 2.90 -17.15 44.28
C ALA A 977 3.33 -16.10 45.32
N CYS A 978 3.53 -16.54 46.58
CA CYS A 978 3.90 -15.67 47.68
C CYS A 978 4.77 -16.41 48.69
N ARG A 979 5.88 -15.79 49.11
CA ARG A 979 6.87 -16.38 50.04
C ARG A 979 6.29 -16.81 51.38
N ASN A 980 5.18 -16.21 51.81
CA ASN A 980 4.50 -16.56 53.06
C ASN A 980 3.54 -17.76 52.93
N GLY A 981 3.17 -18.17 51.70
CA GLY A 981 2.10 -19.15 51.47
C GLY A 981 0.81 -18.76 52.18
N ASP A 982 0.07 -19.74 52.69
CA ASP A 982 -1.18 -19.51 53.45
C ASP A 982 -0.96 -18.82 54.82
N ARG A 983 0.30 -18.54 55.20
CA ARG A 983 0.68 -17.73 56.37
C ARG A 983 0.93 -16.26 56.00
N CYS A 984 0.29 -15.76 54.94
CA CYS A 984 0.35 -14.34 54.57
C CYS A 984 -0.68 -13.52 55.35
N ASN A 985 -0.30 -12.32 55.79
CA ASN A 985 -1.20 -11.39 56.48
C ASN A 985 -2.10 -10.59 55.51
N ARG A 986 -1.99 -10.82 54.19
CA ARG A 986 -2.84 -10.23 53.15
C ARG A 986 -3.52 -11.36 52.37
N ALA A 987 -4.72 -11.10 51.84
CA ALA A 987 -5.56 -12.10 51.18
C ALA A 987 -4.92 -12.70 49.92
N HIS A 988 -5.05 -14.03 49.78
CA HIS A 988 -4.68 -14.81 48.59
C HIS A 988 -5.95 -15.31 47.90
N SER A 989 -6.56 -14.45 47.10
CA SER A 989 -7.78 -14.76 46.34
C SER A 989 -7.46 -15.72 45.18
N LYS A 990 -7.40 -17.02 45.45
CA LYS A 990 -7.20 -18.04 44.41
C LYS A 990 -8.34 -17.97 43.39
N PRO A 991 -8.08 -17.81 42.08
CA PRO A 991 -9.14 -17.81 41.07
C PRO A 991 -9.76 -19.21 40.93
N THR A 992 -11.07 -19.28 40.71
CA THR A 992 -11.81 -20.53 40.45
C THR A 992 -11.83 -20.91 38.96
N SER A 993 -11.41 -20.00 38.09
CA SER A 993 -11.36 -20.13 36.63
C SER A 993 -10.43 -19.05 36.06
N GLY A 994 -9.84 -19.30 34.88
CA GLY A 994 -9.03 -18.33 34.14
C GLY A 994 -8.02 -19.00 33.21
N SER A 995 -7.47 -18.23 32.29
CA SER A 995 -6.66 -18.73 31.16
C SER A 995 -5.27 -19.26 31.55
N THR A 996 -4.75 -18.89 32.72
CA THR A 996 -3.42 -19.29 33.19
C THR A 996 -3.51 -20.36 34.26
N ILE A 997 -2.84 -21.49 34.04
CA ILE A 997 -2.59 -22.51 35.08
C ILE A 997 -1.15 -22.41 35.59
N LEU A 998 -0.98 -22.77 36.87
CA LEU A 998 0.29 -22.94 37.56
C LEU A 998 0.43 -24.40 38.00
N ILE A 999 1.57 -25.01 37.66
CA ILE A 999 2.01 -26.29 38.20
C ILE A 999 3.28 -26.04 39.03
N PRO A 1000 3.20 -26.02 40.36
CA PRO A 1000 4.36 -25.77 41.22
C PRO A 1000 5.31 -26.98 41.20
N HIS A 1001 6.62 -26.69 41.28
CA HIS A 1001 7.69 -27.69 41.40
C HIS A 1001 7.75 -28.78 40.30
N LEU A 1002 7.15 -28.55 39.12
CA LEU A 1002 7.14 -29.52 38.02
C LEU A 1002 8.53 -29.72 37.40
N TYR A 1003 9.34 -28.66 37.28
CA TYR A 1003 10.70 -28.79 36.75
C TYR A 1003 11.61 -29.47 37.77
N PRO A 1004 12.18 -30.65 37.48
CA PRO A 1004 13.17 -31.27 38.34
C PRO A 1004 14.48 -30.49 38.23
N CYS A 1005 14.76 -29.65 39.24
CA CYS A 1005 16.02 -28.92 39.30
C CYS A 1005 17.17 -29.88 39.60
N ILE A 1006 17.81 -30.38 38.54
CA ILE A 1006 19.01 -31.23 38.61
C ILE A 1006 20.19 -30.45 39.24
N PRO A 1007 21.22 -31.12 39.79
CA PRO A 1007 22.35 -30.44 40.45
C PRO A 1007 23.02 -29.36 39.58
N GLU A 1008 23.16 -29.62 38.29
CA GLU A 1008 23.71 -28.68 37.29
C GLU A 1008 22.80 -27.45 37.11
N ALA A 1009 21.49 -27.63 37.17
CA ALA A 1009 20.52 -26.54 37.14
C ALA A 1009 20.51 -25.74 38.44
N MET A 1010 20.75 -26.39 39.59
CA MET A 1010 20.92 -25.69 40.87
C MET A 1010 22.22 -24.88 40.90
N ALA A 1011 23.35 -25.45 40.45
CA ALA A 1011 24.63 -24.74 40.40
C ALA A 1011 24.55 -23.45 39.56
N VAL A 1012 23.97 -23.54 38.36
CA VAL A 1012 23.75 -22.37 37.48
C VAL A 1012 22.74 -21.36 38.07
N ALA A 1013 21.74 -21.81 38.84
CA ALA A 1013 20.74 -20.92 39.47
C ALA A 1013 21.28 -20.23 40.75
N ASN A 1014 22.15 -20.91 41.49
CA ASN A 1014 22.85 -20.40 42.68
C ASN A 1014 24.02 -19.46 42.32
N ASP A 1015 24.66 -19.70 41.16
CA ASP A 1015 26.00 -19.19 40.81
C ASP A 1015 27.13 -19.85 41.64
N ASP A 1016 27.00 -21.17 41.84
CA ASP A 1016 28.14 -22.02 42.24
C ASP A 1016 29.11 -22.16 41.06
N GLU A 1017 30.34 -22.66 41.25
CA GLU A 1017 31.29 -22.83 40.14
C GLU A 1017 30.77 -23.87 39.10
N TRP A 1018 30.60 -23.45 37.85
CA TRP A 1018 30.18 -24.27 36.71
C TRP A 1018 31.09 -24.06 35.49
N ASP A 1019 31.18 -25.06 34.63
CA ASP A 1019 31.90 -25.02 33.35
C ASP A 1019 30.96 -25.11 32.13
N ASP A 1020 31.52 -24.89 30.94
CA ASP A 1020 30.75 -24.93 29.68
C ASP A 1020 30.03 -26.28 29.45
N GLU A 1021 30.58 -27.38 29.97
CA GLU A 1021 29.95 -28.71 29.85
C GLU A 1021 28.77 -28.85 30.82
N THR A 1022 28.91 -28.37 32.06
CA THR A 1022 27.82 -28.29 33.05
C THR A 1022 26.67 -27.43 32.52
N TYR A 1023 26.98 -26.28 31.94
CA TYR A 1023 25.98 -25.41 31.30
C TYR A 1023 25.31 -26.10 30.09
N ALA A 1024 26.08 -26.80 29.24
CA ALA A 1024 25.52 -27.53 28.10
C ALA A 1024 24.55 -28.65 28.53
N ARG A 1025 24.90 -29.45 29.56
CA ARG A 1025 24.03 -30.48 30.14
C ARG A 1025 22.75 -29.88 30.75
N GLN A 1026 22.90 -28.76 31.46
CA GLN A 1026 21.80 -28.00 32.07
C GLN A 1026 20.80 -27.50 31.01
N GLN A 1027 21.32 -26.99 29.89
CA GLN A 1027 20.54 -26.49 28.76
C GLN A 1027 19.86 -27.63 27.97
N GLU A 1028 20.54 -28.77 27.74
CA GLU A 1028 19.94 -29.93 27.06
C GLU A 1028 18.77 -30.53 27.88
N HIS A 1029 18.95 -30.67 29.20
CA HIS A 1029 17.88 -31.12 30.11
C HIS A 1029 16.68 -30.15 30.10
N LEU A 1030 16.93 -28.84 30.11
CA LEU A 1030 15.90 -27.81 30.03
C LEU A 1030 15.11 -27.87 28.71
N GLU A 1031 15.79 -28.04 27.58
CA GLU A 1031 15.14 -28.14 26.27
C GLU A 1031 14.29 -29.40 26.14
N HIS A 1032 14.78 -30.55 26.62
CA HIS A 1032 14.03 -31.80 26.67
C HIS A 1032 12.77 -31.70 27.54
N PHE A 1033 12.89 -31.14 28.76
CA PHE A 1033 11.75 -30.90 29.64
C PHE A 1033 10.70 -29.97 29.01
N TYR A 1034 11.15 -28.87 28.38
CA TYR A 1034 10.24 -27.90 27.77
C TYR A 1034 9.51 -28.50 26.56
N GLU A 1035 10.15 -29.36 25.76
CA GLU A 1035 9.49 -30.09 24.67
C GLU A 1035 8.46 -31.12 25.19
N GLU A 1036 8.81 -31.90 26.21
CA GLU A 1036 7.88 -32.88 26.80
C GLU A 1036 6.64 -32.22 27.42
N VAL A 1037 6.84 -31.23 28.30
CA VAL A 1037 5.73 -30.61 29.04
C VAL A 1037 4.83 -29.77 28.14
N PHE A 1038 5.39 -29.03 27.17
CA PHE A 1038 4.57 -28.23 26.25
C PHE A 1038 3.69 -29.12 25.36
N LEU A 1039 4.25 -30.21 24.79
CA LEU A 1039 3.49 -31.13 23.94
C LEU A 1039 2.47 -31.97 24.73
N GLU A 1040 2.67 -32.17 26.03
CA GLU A 1040 1.69 -32.82 26.89
C GLU A 1040 0.53 -31.87 27.27
N LEU A 1041 0.84 -30.60 27.58
CA LEU A 1041 -0.17 -29.57 27.90
C LEU A 1041 -0.97 -29.11 26.67
N ALA A 1042 -0.38 -29.13 25.48
CA ALA A 1042 -1.04 -28.76 24.23
C ALA A 1042 -2.28 -29.62 23.93
N LYS A 1043 -2.35 -30.86 24.44
CA LYS A 1043 -3.48 -31.78 24.22
C LYS A 1043 -4.82 -31.29 24.77
N PHE A 1044 -4.81 -30.28 25.64
CA PHE A 1044 -6.01 -29.76 26.30
C PHE A 1044 -6.56 -28.50 25.62
N GLY A 1045 -5.80 -27.86 24.73
CA GLY A 1045 -6.18 -26.65 24.00
C GLY A 1045 -4.98 -25.80 23.56
N GLU A 1046 -5.26 -24.68 22.89
CA GLU A 1046 -4.22 -23.83 22.30
C GLU A 1046 -3.45 -23.02 23.37
N ILE A 1047 -2.12 -23.15 23.39
CA ILE A 1047 -1.22 -22.44 24.34
C ILE A 1047 -0.78 -21.08 23.75
N GLU A 1048 -0.90 -20.01 24.54
CA GLU A 1048 -0.40 -18.65 24.27
C GLU A 1048 1.10 -18.53 24.58
N ASP A 1049 1.50 -18.81 25.83
CA ASP A 1049 2.91 -18.97 26.20
C ASP A 1049 3.07 -19.91 27.41
N MET A 1050 4.26 -20.50 27.53
CA MET A 1050 4.67 -21.32 28.66
C MET A 1050 6.02 -20.83 29.19
N VAL A 1051 6.13 -20.70 30.52
CA VAL A 1051 7.33 -20.24 31.21
C VAL A 1051 7.72 -21.19 32.35
N VAL A 1052 9.03 -21.42 32.50
CA VAL A 1052 9.63 -22.28 33.52
C VAL A 1052 10.52 -21.42 34.41
N LEU A 1053 10.38 -21.51 35.73
CA LEU A 1053 11.09 -20.65 36.67
C LEU A 1053 12.44 -21.20 37.14
N ASP A 1054 13.40 -20.28 37.24
CA ASP A 1054 14.77 -20.44 37.76
C ASP A 1054 14.95 -19.81 39.16
N ASN A 1055 13.84 -19.63 39.88
CA ASN A 1055 13.86 -19.07 41.22
C ASN A 1055 14.36 -20.11 42.22
N VAL A 1056 15.51 -19.86 42.85
CA VAL A 1056 16.03 -20.69 43.98
C VAL A 1056 15.09 -20.64 45.20
N SER A 1057 14.24 -19.62 45.30
CA SER A 1057 13.28 -19.46 46.40
C SER A 1057 12.18 -20.53 46.38
N GLU A 1058 12.02 -21.27 47.48
CA GLU A 1058 11.03 -22.34 47.70
C GLU A 1058 9.68 -22.08 47.00
N HIS A 1059 9.00 -20.99 47.35
CA HIS A 1059 7.69 -20.59 46.80
C HIS A 1059 7.60 -20.31 45.28
N MET A 1060 8.67 -20.50 44.51
CA MET A 1060 8.67 -20.40 43.03
C MET A 1060 9.59 -21.44 42.37
N LEU A 1061 10.25 -22.32 43.14
CA LEU A 1061 11.27 -23.23 42.63
C LEU A 1061 10.70 -24.23 41.63
N GLY A 1062 11.23 -24.25 40.39
CA GLY A 1062 10.81 -25.15 39.34
C GLY A 1062 9.33 -25.05 38.95
N HIS A 1063 8.68 -23.92 39.25
CA HIS A 1063 7.29 -23.69 38.88
C HIS A 1063 7.14 -23.52 37.36
N VAL A 1064 6.05 -24.04 36.81
CA VAL A 1064 5.70 -23.91 35.39
C VAL A 1064 4.34 -23.24 35.28
N TYR A 1065 4.27 -22.17 34.50
CA TYR A 1065 3.03 -21.46 34.18
C TYR A 1065 2.71 -21.70 32.69
N CYS A 1066 1.46 -22.00 32.40
CA CYS A 1066 0.96 -22.21 31.04
C CYS A 1066 -0.31 -21.38 30.86
N LYS A 1067 -0.32 -20.50 29.85
CA LYS A 1067 -1.49 -19.69 29.51
C LYS A 1067 -2.12 -20.21 28.23
N TYR A 1068 -3.43 -20.44 28.24
CA TYR A 1068 -4.23 -20.86 27.10
C TYR A 1068 -5.00 -19.68 26.49
N PHE A 1069 -5.41 -19.81 25.22
CA PHE A 1069 -6.29 -18.82 24.58
C PHE A 1069 -7.73 -18.83 25.10
N ASN A 1070 -8.20 -19.97 25.61
CA ASN A 1070 -9.55 -20.15 26.14
C ASN A 1070 -9.50 -20.57 27.62
N ASP A 1071 -10.30 -19.95 28.47
CA ASP A 1071 -10.43 -20.32 29.90
C ASP A 1071 -10.96 -21.76 30.09
N ASP A 1072 -11.82 -22.23 29.18
CA ASP A 1072 -12.31 -23.62 29.15
C ASP A 1072 -11.18 -24.65 28.94
N ASP A 1073 -10.16 -24.30 28.16
CA ASP A 1073 -9.03 -25.19 27.88
C ASP A 1073 -8.08 -25.27 29.08
N ALA A 1074 -7.85 -24.13 29.73
CA ALA A 1074 -7.15 -24.07 31.02
C ALA A 1074 -7.86 -24.91 32.09
N ALA A 1075 -9.21 -24.89 32.13
CA ALA A 1075 -9.99 -25.73 33.04
C ALA A 1075 -9.85 -27.24 32.75
N LYS A 1076 -9.91 -27.65 31.47
CA LYS A 1076 -9.64 -29.05 31.06
C LYS A 1076 -8.24 -29.50 31.49
N ALA A 1077 -7.23 -28.65 31.27
CA ALA A 1077 -5.84 -28.92 31.64
C ALA A 1077 -5.68 -29.04 33.17
N GLN A 1078 -6.26 -28.11 33.95
CA GLN A 1078 -6.21 -28.14 35.41
C GLN A 1078 -6.77 -29.45 35.98
N GLN A 1079 -7.95 -29.86 35.51
CA GLN A 1079 -8.63 -31.06 35.99
C GLN A 1079 -7.87 -32.35 35.62
N GLN A 1080 -7.35 -32.44 34.39
CA GLN A 1080 -6.70 -33.64 33.87
C GLN A 1080 -5.24 -33.78 34.32
N MET A 1081 -4.52 -32.68 34.58
CA MET A 1081 -3.14 -32.74 35.09
C MET A 1081 -3.07 -33.06 36.59
N SER A 1082 -4.04 -32.64 37.39
CA SER A 1082 -4.03 -32.78 38.87
C SER A 1082 -4.15 -34.23 39.40
N ASN A 1083 -4.25 -35.23 38.51
CA ASN A 1083 -4.31 -36.65 38.85
C ASN A 1083 -3.18 -37.47 38.19
N ARG A 1084 -2.13 -36.81 37.68
CA ARG A 1084 -1.02 -37.44 36.93
C ARG A 1084 0.27 -37.44 37.73
N PHE A 1085 1.21 -38.29 37.36
CA PHE A 1085 2.55 -38.34 37.94
C PHE A 1085 3.60 -37.89 36.93
N TYR A 1086 4.57 -37.09 37.39
CA TYR A 1086 5.76 -36.69 36.64
C TYR A 1086 6.99 -36.84 37.55
N GLY A 1087 8.05 -37.50 37.08
CA GLY A 1087 9.25 -37.77 37.90
C GLY A 1087 8.95 -38.45 39.25
N SER A 1088 7.98 -39.37 39.27
CA SER A 1088 7.44 -40.03 40.49
C SER A 1088 6.81 -39.09 41.54
N ARG A 1089 6.53 -37.83 41.20
CA ARG A 1089 5.76 -36.88 42.03
C ARG A 1089 4.34 -36.73 41.47
N LEU A 1090 3.36 -36.54 42.35
CA LEU A 1090 2.01 -36.16 41.95
C LEU A 1090 2.02 -34.74 41.39
N VAL A 1091 1.47 -34.55 40.20
CA VAL A 1091 1.28 -33.24 39.58
C VAL A 1091 0.04 -32.60 40.18
N GLN A 1092 0.17 -31.35 40.63
CA GLN A 1092 -0.93 -30.53 41.13
C GLN A 1092 -1.04 -29.30 40.22
N ALA A 1093 -2.19 -29.06 39.61
CA ALA A 1093 -2.41 -27.84 38.82
C ALA A 1093 -3.41 -26.94 39.55
N GLU A 1094 -3.08 -25.66 39.68
CA GLU A 1094 -3.98 -24.62 40.19
C GLU A 1094 -4.19 -23.54 39.12
N PHE A 1095 -5.32 -22.84 39.16
CA PHE A 1095 -5.48 -21.61 38.38
C PHE A 1095 -4.60 -20.49 38.98
N SER A 1096 -4.03 -19.66 38.12
CA SER A 1096 -3.13 -18.57 38.51
C SER A 1096 -3.74 -17.22 38.16
N PRO A 1097 -3.68 -16.20 39.04
CA PRO A 1097 -4.17 -14.85 38.74
C PRO A 1097 -3.27 -14.08 37.73
N VAL A 1098 -2.17 -14.67 37.27
CA VAL A 1098 -1.20 -14.02 36.38
C VAL A 1098 -1.73 -13.93 34.94
N ALA A 1099 -2.19 -12.74 34.54
CA ALA A 1099 -2.64 -12.46 33.18
C ALA A 1099 -1.49 -12.17 32.18
N ASP A 1100 -0.36 -11.64 32.66
CA ASP A 1100 0.78 -11.23 31.83
C ASP A 1100 2.15 -11.49 32.50
N PHE A 1101 2.94 -12.40 31.93
CA PHE A 1101 4.30 -12.71 32.40
C PHE A 1101 5.29 -11.54 32.25
N ARG A 1102 4.98 -10.51 31.45
CA ARG A 1102 5.82 -9.31 31.26
C ARG A 1102 5.87 -8.42 32.51
N GLU A 1103 4.84 -8.46 33.34
CA GLU A 1103 4.80 -7.75 34.64
C GLU A 1103 5.36 -8.61 35.78
N ALA A 1104 5.15 -9.93 35.72
CA ALA A 1104 5.62 -10.86 36.74
C ALA A 1104 7.13 -11.13 36.72
N ARG A 1105 7.80 -10.93 35.57
CA ARG A 1105 9.23 -11.18 35.38
C ARG A 1105 10.15 -10.19 36.10
N CYS A 1106 11.24 -10.70 36.64
CA CYS A 1106 12.30 -9.87 37.21
C CYS A 1106 13.09 -9.17 36.09
N ARG A 1107 12.93 -7.84 35.96
CA ARG A 1107 13.64 -7.03 34.95
C ARG A 1107 15.17 -7.19 35.02
N ALA A 1108 15.74 -7.13 36.23
CA ALA A 1108 17.17 -7.32 36.46
C ALA A 1108 17.68 -8.71 36.03
N PHE A 1109 16.88 -9.78 36.18
CA PHE A 1109 17.24 -11.11 35.69
C PHE A 1109 17.18 -11.22 34.16
N HIS A 1110 16.30 -10.44 33.51
CA HIS A 1110 16.14 -10.44 32.06
C HIS A 1110 17.21 -9.62 31.34
N GLU A 1111 17.68 -8.53 31.94
CA GLU A 1111 18.64 -7.60 31.36
C GLU A 1111 20.10 -8.02 31.64
N THR A 1112 20.40 -8.51 32.85
CA THR A 1112 21.74 -8.97 33.25
C THR A 1112 21.65 -10.14 34.25
N ARG A 1113 21.63 -9.86 35.56
CA ARG A 1113 21.49 -10.86 36.63
C ARG A 1113 20.86 -10.24 37.87
N CYS A 1114 20.00 -11.00 38.54
CA CYS A 1114 19.30 -10.52 39.74
C CYS A 1114 20.15 -10.66 41.02
N ALA A 1115 20.67 -9.54 41.53
CA ALA A 1115 21.41 -9.46 42.79
C ALA A 1115 20.60 -9.82 44.06
N ARG A 1116 19.33 -10.21 43.94
CA ARG A 1116 18.47 -10.65 45.07
C ARG A 1116 18.50 -12.16 45.30
N GLY A 1117 19.03 -12.96 44.36
CA GLY A 1117 19.15 -14.42 44.47
C GLY A 1117 17.85 -15.11 44.93
N GLY A 1118 17.96 -16.04 45.89
CA GLY A 1118 16.84 -16.72 46.54
C GLY A 1118 15.90 -15.83 47.40
N MET A 1119 16.12 -14.52 47.46
CA MET A 1119 15.19 -13.53 48.03
C MET A 1119 14.41 -12.75 46.96
N CYS A 1120 14.51 -13.10 45.69
CA CYS A 1120 13.71 -12.49 44.64
C CYS A 1120 12.27 -13.03 44.65
N ASN A 1121 11.29 -12.13 44.82
CA ASN A 1121 9.85 -12.43 44.74
C ASN A 1121 9.26 -12.19 43.32
N PHE A 1122 10.09 -12.15 42.27
CA PHE A 1122 9.67 -11.98 40.87
C PHE A 1122 10.20 -13.14 40.02
N MET A 1123 9.50 -13.47 38.94
CA MET A 1123 9.83 -14.62 38.09
C MET A 1123 11.20 -14.47 37.41
N HIS A 1124 12.11 -15.39 37.70
CA HIS A 1124 13.33 -15.63 36.94
C HIS A 1124 12.97 -16.64 35.84
N ILE A 1125 12.77 -16.22 34.61
CA ILE A 1125 12.30 -17.11 33.53
C ILE A 1125 13.50 -17.74 32.82
N LYS A 1126 13.57 -19.08 32.80
CA LYS A 1126 14.64 -19.82 32.10
C LYS A 1126 14.65 -19.50 30.59
N HIS A 1127 15.84 -19.32 30.02
CA HIS A 1127 15.98 -19.01 28.60
C HIS A 1127 15.81 -20.26 27.72
N ILE A 1128 14.69 -20.33 27.01
CA ILE A 1128 14.44 -21.32 25.95
C ILE A 1128 14.81 -20.70 24.59
N PRO A 1129 15.73 -21.27 23.81
CA PRO A 1129 16.13 -20.70 22.53
C PRO A 1129 14.94 -20.52 21.57
N LYS A 1130 14.92 -19.37 20.87
CA LYS A 1130 13.84 -19.02 19.93
C LYS A 1130 13.63 -20.05 18.81
N ALA A 1131 14.64 -20.87 18.50
CA ALA A 1131 14.52 -22.00 17.56
C ALA A 1131 13.67 -23.15 18.14
N VAL A 1132 13.86 -23.48 19.43
CA VAL A 1132 13.14 -24.54 20.15
C VAL A 1132 11.68 -24.16 20.33
N LYS A 1133 11.39 -22.94 20.87
CA LYS A 1133 9.99 -22.44 20.97
C LYS A 1133 9.27 -22.49 19.60
N ARG A 1134 9.91 -22.05 18.51
CA ARG A 1134 9.34 -22.12 17.15
C ARG A 1134 9.15 -23.55 16.62
N SER A 1135 9.98 -24.51 17.01
CA SER A 1135 9.84 -25.91 16.63
C SER A 1135 8.63 -26.56 17.31
N ILE A 1136 8.48 -26.31 18.61
CA ILE A 1136 7.43 -26.93 19.44
C ILE A 1136 6.05 -26.31 19.14
N VAL A 1137 5.95 -24.98 18.99
CA VAL A 1137 4.69 -24.33 18.56
C VAL A 1137 4.24 -24.82 17.18
N ARG A 1138 5.18 -25.14 16.28
CA ARG A 1138 4.85 -25.80 15.01
C ARG A 1138 4.35 -27.23 15.22
N GLN A 1139 4.99 -28.03 16.07
CA GLN A 1139 4.53 -29.39 16.39
C GLN A 1139 3.12 -29.39 16.98
N MET A 1140 2.74 -28.38 17.78
CA MET A 1140 1.37 -28.21 18.28
C MET A 1140 0.36 -28.12 17.13
N TYR A 1141 0.54 -27.21 16.16
CA TYR A 1141 -0.39 -27.08 15.02
C TYR A 1141 -0.30 -28.24 14.01
N GLU A 1142 0.83 -28.96 13.95
CA GLU A 1142 0.96 -30.18 13.14
C GLU A 1142 0.27 -31.39 13.79
N ALA A 1143 0.13 -31.43 15.11
CA ALA A 1143 -0.59 -32.47 15.86
C ALA A 1143 -2.08 -32.15 16.08
N HIS A 1144 -2.42 -30.87 16.23
CA HIS A 1144 -3.77 -30.34 16.48
C HIS A 1144 -4.12 -29.24 15.45
N PRO A 1145 -4.50 -29.63 14.21
CA PRO A 1145 -4.85 -28.66 13.16
C PRO A 1145 -6.12 -27.86 13.46
N ASP A 1146 -6.96 -28.34 14.38
CA ASP A 1146 -8.16 -27.68 14.89
C ASP A 1146 -7.83 -26.38 15.64
N TYR A 1147 -6.71 -26.31 16.36
CA TYR A 1147 -6.26 -25.07 17.02
C TYR A 1147 -5.80 -24.00 16.01
N ALA A 1148 -5.50 -24.38 14.77
CA ALA A 1148 -5.28 -23.39 13.71
C ALA A 1148 -6.58 -22.62 13.38
N GLY A 1149 -7.78 -23.12 13.74
CA GLY A 1149 -9.05 -22.44 13.49
C GLY A 1149 -9.16 -21.06 14.16
N ALA A 1150 -8.59 -20.89 15.35
CA ALA A 1150 -8.59 -19.61 16.05
C ALA A 1150 -7.47 -18.67 15.58
N LYS A 1151 -6.24 -19.18 15.37
CA LYS A 1151 -5.09 -18.33 15.01
C LYS A 1151 -4.82 -18.19 13.50
N ALA A 1152 -5.45 -18.95 12.60
CA ALA A 1152 -5.36 -18.69 11.16
C ALA A 1152 -5.92 -17.31 10.79
N ALA A 1153 -6.88 -16.78 11.57
CA ALA A 1153 -7.39 -15.41 11.45
C ALA A 1153 -6.39 -14.31 11.89
N LEU A 1154 -5.29 -14.67 12.57
CA LEU A 1154 -4.31 -13.72 13.13
C LEU A 1154 -2.84 -14.02 12.74
N ALA A 1155 -2.55 -15.14 12.09
CA ALA A 1155 -1.21 -15.59 11.75
C ALA A 1155 -1.08 -15.94 10.24
N GLY A 1156 -1.39 -14.96 9.38
CA GLY A 1156 -1.34 -15.09 7.91
C GLY A 1156 0.06 -15.25 7.30
N GLN A 1157 0.78 -16.34 7.62
CA GLN A 1157 1.95 -16.80 6.85
C GLN A 1157 2.02 -18.33 6.78
N PRO A 1158 2.09 -18.94 5.59
CA PRO A 1158 2.32 -20.38 5.45
C PRO A 1158 3.75 -20.76 5.86
N ALA A 1159 3.88 -21.70 6.79
CA ALA A 1159 5.18 -22.21 7.23
C ALA A 1159 5.92 -22.91 6.08
N LYS A 1160 6.93 -22.24 5.50
CA LYS A 1160 7.77 -22.78 4.41
C LYS A 1160 8.23 -24.22 4.74
N LYS A 1161 7.92 -25.17 3.84
CA LYS A 1161 8.51 -26.52 3.85
C LYS A 1161 10.02 -26.38 3.60
N LYS A 1162 10.80 -26.25 4.67
CA LYS A 1162 12.26 -26.26 4.60
C LYS A 1162 12.70 -27.54 3.89
N ARG A 1163 13.46 -27.41 2.80
CA ARG A 1163 14.15 -28.53 2.17
C ARG A 1163 15.03 -29.20 3.23
N LYS A 1164 15.02 -30.53 3.33
CA LYS A 1164 15.87 -31.26 4.29
C LYS A 1164 17.33 -30.83 4.08
N VAL A 1165 17.90 -30.15 5.07
CA VAL A 1165 19.35 -30.14 5.25
C VAL A 1165 19.71 -31.51 5.79
N SER A 1166 20.67 -32.19 5.17
CA SER A 1166 21.23 -33.44 5.69
C SER A 1166 22.09 -33.13 6.92
N SER A 1167 21.46 -33.05 8.09
CA SER A 1167 22.17 -33.03 9.36
C SER A 1167 22.93 -34.34 9.54
N ASN A 1168 24.24 -34.29 9.70
CA ASN A 1168 25.00 -35.46 10.15
C ASN A 1168 24.45 -35.93 11.51
N THR A 1169 24.00 -37.18 11.54
CA THR A 1169 23.91 -38.06 12.71
C THR A 1169 23.47 -37.42 14.03
N LYS A 1170 22.17 -37.09 14.17
CA LYS A 1170 21.49 -37.06 15.49
C LYS A 1170 20.52 -38.24 15.59
N ARG A 1171 20.56 -38.94 16.73
CA ARG A 1171 19.80 -40.17 17.05
C ARG A 1171 18.27 -39.96 16.98
N THR A 1172 17.52 -41.03 16.67
CA THR A 1172 16.05 -41.00 16.52
C THR A 1172 15.31 -40.80 17.85
N MET A 1173 13.98 -40.58 17.83
CA MET A 1173 13.20 -40.41 19.07
C MET A 1173 13.17 -41.72 19.87
N GLU A 1174 12.98 -42.86 19.20
CA GLU A 1174 13.00 -44.20 19.78
C GLU A 1174 14.36 -44.53 20.40
N GLU A 1175 15.48 -44.19 19.73
CA GLU A 1175 16.84 -44.33 20.30
C GLU A 1175 17.02 -43.49 21.57
N ARG A 1176 16.48 -42.27 21.63
CA ARG A 1176 16.57 -41.40 22.82
C ARG A 1176 15.67 -41.86 23.96
N LYS A 1177 14.45 -42.33 23.66
CA LYS A 1177 13.56 -43.01 24.64
C LYS A 1177 14.22 -44.28 25.19
N GLY A 1178 14.96 -45.01 24.35
CA GLY A 1178 15.81 -46.13 24.74
C GLY A 1178 16.86 -45.71 25.78
N MET A 1179 17.66 -44.68 25.49
CA MET A 1179 18.65 -44.15 26.45
C MET A 1179 18.02 -43.70 27.78
N ILE A 1180 16.89 -42.98 27.75
CA ILE A 1180 16.22 -42.54 28.99
C ILE A 1180 15.69 -43.74 29.79
N ALA A 1181 15.21 -44.79 29.12
CA ALA A 1181 14.83 -46.04 29.78
C ALA A 1181 16.04 -46.84 30.31
N GLU A 1182 17.23 -46.66 29.72
CA GLU A 1182 18.48 -47.28 30.15
C GLU A 1182 19.08 -46.54 31.36
N TRP A 1183 19.21 -45.22 31.32
CA TRP A 1183 19.59 -44.38 32.48
C TRP A 1183 18.67 -44.56 33.68
N ASN A 1184 17.36 -44.75 33.45
CA ASN A 1184 16.42 -45.09 34.52
C ASN A 1184 16.66 -46.50 35.10
N LYS A 1185 17.09 -47.49 34.29
CA LYS A 1185 17.50 -48.81 34.81
C LYS A 1185 18.81 -48.73 35.57
N GLU A 1186 19.77 -47.94 35.11
CA GLU A 1186 21.06 -47.72 35.80
C GLU A 1186 20.81 -47.08 37.17
N ARG A 1187 20.02 -45.99 37.26
CA ARG A 1187 19.66 -45.38 38.55
C ARG A 1187 18.83 -46.29 39.45
N ILE A 1188 17.99 -47.17 38.91
CA ILE A 1188 17.28 -48.19 39.70
C ILE A 1188 18.27 -49.26 40.22
N ALA A 1189 19.28 -49.64 39.43
CA ALA A 1189 20.32 -50.56 39.87
C ALA A 1189 21.23 -49.94 40.95
N GLU A 1190 21.60 -48.66 40.81
CA GLU A 1190 22.31 -47.91 41.86
C GLU A 1190 21.49 -47.83 43.16
N MET A 1191 20.19 -47.51 43.07
CA MET A 1191 19.28 -47.49 44.23
C MET A 1191 19.06 -48.87 44.86
N GLN A 1192 19.33 -49.98 44.15
CA GLN A 1192 19.28 -51.34 44.67
C GLN A 1192 20.64 -51.86 45.18
N GLY A 1193 21.77 -51.26 44.74
CA GLY A 1193 23.11 -51.57 45.23
C GLY A 1193 23.60 -50.69 46.39
N GLY A 1194 23.06 -49.48 46.53
CA GLY A 1194 23.41 -48.52 47.58
C GLY A 1194 22.92 -48.92 48.97
N THR A 1195 23.78 -49.53 49.78
CA THR A 1195 23.43 -49.92 51.15
C THR A 1195 23.19 -48.70 52.06
N LEU A 1196 22.02 -48.68 52.70
CA LEU A 1196 21.55 -47.66 53.67
C LEU A 1196 22.64 -47.02 54.55
N ARG A 1197 22.69 -45.68 54.53
CA ARG A 1197 23.11 -44.81 55.64
C ARG A 1197 22.32 -43.51 55.62
#